data_AF-D6GVS4-F1
#
_entry.id   AF-D6GVS4-F1
#
_cell.length_a   1.000
_cell.length_b   1.000
_cell.length_c   1.000
_cell.angle_alpha   90.00
_cell.angle_beta   90.00
_cell.angle_gamma   90.00
#
_symmetry.space_group_name_H-M   'P 1'
#
loop_
_entity.id
_entity.type
_entity.pdbx_description
1 polymer ?
#
loop_
_entity_poly.entity_id
_entity_poly.type
_entity_poly.pdbx_seq_one_letter_code
_entity_poly.pdbx_strand_id
1 'polypeptide(L)'
;MVTDVKSLTSNEFNDWCPGCLLPDNTIIGNPSAKAIQAFKEGDKVLGSDGYFHKIDKVMTHIHRGRIYKLRTAYFGETTLTDEHPVLTVKKENVAKGILRTEWVETGKLRIGDYVAYPIMKPEKDMDSLPLVYEKKDKDTRSKELPKEVKIDENFLRLAGYYIAEGNVHRREIQLTFGGDEYDLAGDAKNLFNKVFGLKATIKDRSKEKGSIEVHVSSSYLSEIFMDWFGDCAAEKRIPHEFVLLPKEKQKALLLGLWKGDGYVNTKSLRAGYKTISPVLKEQIKMLLLRQGVIPYVYENKAYGMRKKSYSVEVKNRHYNKLMKVLGVVSKESKTSKNANVLSLMDENYIYLRIRSLDYFNYEGPVYNFEVADVNSYVSNSATLHNCGDSGIVLAVKNAIVKANLDPHKTVIVSGIGCSSKLPHLVNVNGVHTLHGRPIPFAEGIKLANPELTVVLDSGDGDTYGIGVGHFISAARRNTDIKLFIHDNGVYSLTKGQASPTLPEGRKTKSLPAPNINGALNPLSLAIMAGYNFVARSQSYKVNELSDIMVKAIQHKGLALVDIMQGCPTYNEEFTSASWFNTHLKSLPQEYDGYVKDPLNKEEVNQKKINAINMLLSEDADNMHTGIFFENEDPDTFEDRLQKRNMAPPLSQKISDENGNSITDIEPLLKSLEV
;
A
#
# COMPACT_ATOMS: atom_id res chain seq x y z
N MET A 1 33.03 -1.21 3.67
CA MET A 1 32.19 -0.15 3.08
C MET A 1 30.97 -0.79 2.47
N VAL A 2 29.79 -0.23 2.75
CA VAL A 2 28.51 -0.75 2.27
C VAL A 2 28.15 -0.09 0.94
N THR A 3 27.85 -0.89 -0.07
CA THR A 3 27.49 -0.41 -1.42
C THR A 3 25.99 -0.48 -1.71
N ASP A 4 25.20 -1.14 -0.85
CA ASP A 4 23.76 -1.34 -1.08
C ASP A 4 22.98 -1.48 0.25
N VAL A 5 21.76 -0.94 0.25
CA VAL A 5 20.77 -0.95 1.34
C VAL A 5 20.47 -2.37 1.82
N LYS A 6 20.50 -3.35 0.91
CA LYS A 6 20.26 -4.76 1.25
C LYS A 6 21.27 -5.30 2.26
N SER A 7 22.53 -4.88 2.18
CA SER A 7 23.59 -5.32 3.09
C SER A 7 23.46 -4.75 4.51
N LEU A 8 22.58 -3.75 4.71
CA LEU A 8 22.22 -3.18 6.01
C LEU A 8 21.02 -3.88 6.67
N THR A 9 20.64 -5.06 6.23
CA THR A 9 19.51 -5.80 6.81
C THR A 9 20.04 -6.80 7.84
N SER A 10 19.51 -6.77 9.06
CA SER A 10 20.04 -7.57 10.17
C SER A 10 19.82 -9.06 9.93
N ASN A 11 20.77 -9.91 10.37
CA ASN A 11 20.67 -11.36 10.19
C ASN A 11 19.43 -11.99 10.88
N GLU A 12 18.90 -11.33 11.90
CA GLU A 12 17.68 -11.72 12.62
C GLU A 12 16.39 -11.36 11.87
N PHE A 13 16.43 -10.35 10.99
CA PHE A 13 15.26 -9.85 10.22
C PHE A 13 15.68 -9.53 8.76
N ASN A 14 16.24 -10.53 8.09
CA ASN A 14 17.09 -10.40 6.89
C ASN A 14 16.44 -9.84 5.60
N ASP A 15 15.15 -9.53 5.61
CA ASP A 15 14.39 -9.23 4.39
C ASP A 15 13.13 -8.39 4.71
N TRP A 16 13.32 -7.21 5.30
CA TRP A 16 12.19 -6.43 5.80
C TRP A 16 11.56 -5.53 4.74
N CYS A 17 10.51 -6.04 4.10
CA CYS A 17 9.38 -5.25 3.61
C CYS A 17 8.15 -5.75 4.40
N PRO A 18 7.55 -4.92 5.28
CA PRO A 18 6.46 -5.36 6.14
C PRO A 18 5.22 -5.55 5.28
N GLY A 19 4.94 -6.82 5.04
CA GLY A 19 3.87 -7.24 4.17
C GLY A 19 4.35 -7.39 2.74
N CYS A 20 4.50 -8.64 2.30
CA CYS A 20 4.64 -8.97 0.90
C CYS A 20 3.68 -10.07 0.48
N LEU A 21 3.52 -10.22 -0.82
CA LEU A 21 2.75 -11.27 -1.46
C LEU A 21 3.66 -12.20 -2.25
N LEU A 22 3.21 -13.45 -2.42
CA LEU A 22 3.83 -14.35 -3.39
C LEU A 22 3.66 -13.85 -4.83
N PRO A 23 4.58 -14.20 -5.74
CA PRO A 23 4.66 -13.63 -7.08
C PRO A 23 3.41 -13.87 -7.95
N ASP A 24 2.66 -14.93 -7.66
CA ASP A 24 1.48 -15.39 -8.39
C ASP A 24 0.16 -14.78 -7.89
N ASN A 25 0.18 -13.99 -6.81
CA ASN A 25 -1.01 -13.30 -6.33
C ASN A 25 -1.59 -12.39 -7.41
N THR A 26 -2.87 -12.56 -7.69
CA THR A 26 -3.58 -11.70 -8.64
C THR A 26 -3.95 -10.38 -7.96
N ILE A 27 -3.50 -9.27 -8.53
CA ILE A 27 -3.87 -7.90 -8.12
C ILE A 27 -4.84 -7.31 -9.13
N ILE A 28 -5.85 -6.60 -8.64
CA ILE A 28 -6.84 -5.92 -9.45
C ILE A 28 -6.23 -4.63 -10.01
N GLY A 29 -5.91 -4.66 -11.30
CA GLY A 29 -5.28 -3.56 -12.02
C GLY A 29 -6.18 -2.93 -13.09
N ASN A 30 -5.71 -1.80 -13.63
CA ASN A 30 -6.23 -1.14 -14.82
C ASN A 30 -5.11 -1.11 -15.87
N PRO A 31 -5.30 -1.73 -17.07
CA PRO A 31 -6.58 -2.15 -17.65
C PRO A 31 -7.11 -3.51 -17.17
N SER A 32 -6.28 -4.37 -16.57
CA SER A 32 -6.69 -5.72 -16.20
C SER A 32 -6.01 -6.22 -14.93
N ALA A 33 -6.64 -7.21 -14.29
CA ALA A 33 -6.00 -7.97 -13.22
C ALA A 33 -4.88 -8.88 -13.76
N LYS A 34 -3.76 -8.94 -13.04
CA LYS A 34 -2.60 -9.78 -13.38
C LYS A 34 -1.84 -10.19 -12.12
N ALA A 35 -0.87 -11.08 -12.25
CA ALA A 35 0.01 -11.47 -11.15
C ALA A 35 0.82 -10.27 -10.64
N ILE A 36 1.08 -10.18 -9.34
CA ILE A 36 1.78 -9.04 -8.72
C ILE A 36 3.15 -8.79 -9.38
N GLN A 37 3.89 -9.86 -9.70
CA GLN A 37 5.20 -9.78 -10.35
C GLN A 37 5.18 -9.16 -11.77
N ALA A 38 4.00 -9.07 -12.40
CA ALA A 38 3.84 -8.56 -13.76
C ALA A 38 3.52 -7.06 -13.80
N PHE A 39 3.36 -6.41 -12.65
CA PHE A 39 3.17 -4.95 -12.56
C PHE A 39 4.50 -4.20 -12.65
N LYS A 40 4.42 -2.98 -13.16
CA LYS A 40 5.53 -2.04 -13.29
C LYS A 40 5.13 -0.69 -12.69
N GLU A 41 6.13 0.12 -12.36
CA GLU A 41 5.89 1.52 -11.97
C GLU A 41 5.10 2.25 -13.05
N GLY A 42 4.11 3.04 -12.65
CA GLY A 42 3.17 3.69 -13.55
C GLY A 42 1.91 2.91 -13.89
N ASP A 43 1.90 1.58 -13.70
CA ASP A 43 0.66 0.81 -13.78
C ASP A 43 -0.33 1.26 -12.70
N LYS A 44 -1.63 0.99 -12.90
CA LYS A 44 -2.67 1.36 -11.95
C LYS A 44 -3.30 0.16 -11.25
N VAL A 45 -3.55 0.28 -9.95
CA VAL A 45 -4.18 -0.76 -9.10
C VAL A 45 -5.37 -0.19 -8.32
N LEU A 46 -6.35 -1.04 -8.04
CA LEU A 46 -7.53 -0.67 -7.26
C LEU A 46 -7.13 -0.50 -5.78
N GLY A 47 -7.40 0.67 -5.22
CA GLY A 47 -7.15 1.01 -3.81
C GLY A 47 -8.34 0.69 -2.89
N SER A 48 -8.13 0.86 -1.59
CA SER A 48 -9.17 0.62 -0.57
C SER A 48 -10.38 1.56 -0.68
N ASP A 49 -10.23 2.72 -1.31
CA ASP A 49 -11.29 3.71 -1.49
C ASP A 49 -12.24 3.39 -2.66
N GLY A 50 -11.89 2.39 -3.47
CA GLY A 50 -12.62 1.94 -4.65
C GLY A 50 -12.18 2.57 -5.98
N TYR A 51 -11.11 3.37 -6.00
CA TYR A 51 -10.54 4.02 -7.20
C TYR A 51 -9.22 3.38 -7.63
N PHE A 52 -8.77 3.68 -8.86
CA PHE A 52 -7.51 3.18 -9.40
C PHE A 52 -6.39 4.21 -9.21
N HIS A 53 -5.32 3.81 -8.54
CA HIS A 53 -4.17 4.64 -8.23
C HIS A 53 -2.91 4.13 -8.90
N LYS A 54 -1.97 5.03 -9.16
CA LYS A 54 -0.69 4.71 -9.78
C LYS A 54 0.20 3.96 -8.78
N ILE A 55 0.92 2.96 -9.27
CA ILE A 55 2.03 2.36 -8.55
C ILE A 55 3.24 3.30 -8.74
N ASP A 56 3.69 3.90 -7.64
CA ASP A 56 4.87 4.74 -7.62
C ASP A 56 6.15 3.89 -7.58
N LYS A 57 6.09 2.75 -6.88
CA LYS A 57 7.23 1.83 -6.76
C LYS A 57 6.82 0.38 -6.68
N VAL A 58 7.58 -0.49 -7.36
CA VAL A 58 7.48 -1.96 -7.20
C VAL A 58 8.63 -2.45 -6.33
N MET A 59 8.32 -3.16 -5.25
CA MET A 59 9.29 -3.68 -4.31
C MET A 59 9.36 -5.21 -4.40
N THR A 60 10.58 -5.77 -4.32
CA THR A 60 10.79 -7.22 -4.29
C THR A 60 12.03 -7.58 -3.47
N HIS A 61 11.95 -8.70 -2.75
CA HIS A 61 13.06 -9.28 -1.98
C HIS A 61 12.84 -10.80 -1.82
N ILE A 62 13.80 -11.53 -1.23
CA ILE A 62 13.67 -12.97 -0.98
C ILE A 62 13.11 -13.20 0.42
N HIS A 63 11.87 -13.65 0.58
CA HIS A 63 11.35 -13.96 1.91
C HIS A 63 11.85 -15.33 2.36
N ARG A 64 12.22 -15.45 3.64
CA ARG A 64 12.50 -16.72 4.33
C ARG A 64 11.65 -16.81 5.58
N GLY A 65 10.52 -17.52 5.50
CA GLY A 65 9.66 -17.67 6.67
C GLY A 65 8.27 -18.16 6.34
N ARG A 66 7.34 -17.89 7.26
CA ARG A 66 5.95 -18.31 7.11
C ARG A 66 5.24 -17.42 6.08
N ILE A 67 4.43 -18.06 5.25
CA ILE A 67 3.44 -17.43 4.38
C ILE A 67 2.07 -17.97 4.77
N TYR A 68 1.12 -17.06 4.96
CA TYR A 68 -0.27 -17.38 5.22
C TYR A 68 -1.06 -17.52 3.92
N LYS A 69 -1.98 -18.47 3.88
CA LYS A 69 -3.05 -18.62 2.89
C LYS A 69 -4.35 -18.11 3.51
N LEU A 70 -4.67 -16.86 3.24
CA LEU A 70 -5.92 -16.23 3.67
C LEU A 70 -7.04 -16.62 2.71
N ARG A 71 -8.03 -17.38 3.20
CA ARG A 71 -9.23 -17.74 2.44
C ARG A 71 -10.45 -17.02 2.99
N THR A 72 -11.13 -16.26 2.14
CA THR A 72 -12.39 -15.59 2.50
C THR A 72 -13.59 -16.36 1.96
N ALA A 73 -14.78 -16.06 2.49
CA ALA A 73 -16.01 -16.55 1.92
C ALA A 73 -16.22 -15.89 0.54
N TYR A 74 -16.85 -16.63 -0.38
CA TYR A 74 -17.15 -16.20 -1.76
C TYR A 74 -15.95 -16.09 -2.69
N PHE A 75 -14.82 -15.54 -2.27
CA PHE A 75 -13.67 -15.34 -3.17
C PHE A 75 -12.58 -16.41 -2.96
N GLY A 76 -11.47 -16.25 -3.69
CA GLY A 76 -10.34 -17.16 -3.64
C GLY A 76 -9.43 -16.93 -2.42
N GLU A 77 -8.18 -17.33 -2.58
CA GLU A 77 -7.14 -17.19 -1.57
C GLU A 77 -6.13 -16.11 -1.93
N THR A 78 -5.62 -15.40 -0.92
CA THR A 78 -4.46 -14.51 -1.04
C THR A 78 -3.32 -15.11 -0.21
N THR A 79 -2.11 -15.14 -0.77
CA THR A 79 -0.90 -15.62 -0.07
C THR A 79 0.00 -14.46 0.33
N LEU A 80 0.21 -14.27 1.63
CA LEU A 80 0.86 -13.09 2.18
C LEU A 80 1.72 -13.41 3.40
N THR A 81 2.71 -12.57 3.67
CA THR A 81 3.59 -12.69 4.85
C THR A 81 2.83 -12.43 6.15
N ASP A 82 3.42 -12.84 7.28
CA ASP A 82 2.80 -12.82 8.62
C ASP A 82 2.36 -11.41 9.04
N GLU A 83 3.20 -10.42 8.75
CA GLU A 83 3.06 -9.02 9.13
C GLU A 83 2.23 -8.20 8.13
N HIS A 84 1.80 -8.78 6.99
CA HIS A 84 1.07 -8.04 5.96
C HIS A 84 -0.28 -7.54 6.50
N PRO A 85 -0.56 -6.22 6.51
CA PRO A 85 -1.82 -5.70 7.02
C PRO A 85 -2.99 -5.90 6.05
N VAL A 86 -4.08 -6.47 6.55
CA VAL A 86 -5.33 -6.71 5.81
C VAL A 86 -6.45 -5.86 6.38
N LEU A 87 -7.20 -5.15 5.51
CA LEU A 87 -8.34 -4.34 5.93
C LEU A 87 -9.46 -5.25 6.44
N THR A 88 -9.77 -5.14 7.73
CA THR A 88 -10.55 -6.15 8.45
C THR A 88 -11.61 -5.49 9.34
N VAL A 89 -12.74 -6.18 9.54
CA VAL A 89 -13.73 -5.91 10.59
C VAL A 89 -13.80 -7.12 11.50
N LYS A 90 -13.64 -6.90 12.81
CA LYS A 90 -13.72 -7.97 13.81
C LYS A 90 -15.12 -8.57 13.89
N LYS A 91 -15.20 -9.89 14.02
CA LYS A 91 -16.48 -10.62 14.16
C LYS A 91 -17.36 -10.07 15.27
N GLU A 92 -16.74 -9.65 16.38
CA GLU A 92 -17.40 -9.08 17.56
C GLU A 92 -18.09 -7.74 17.26
N ASN A 93 -17.48 -6.91 16.40
CA ASN A 93 -18.07 -5.64 15.96
C ASN A 93 -19.25 -5.90 15.02
N VAL A 94 -19.11 -6.85 14.10
CA VAL A 94 -20.20 -7.27 13.21
C VAL A 94 -21.41 -7.77 14.00
N ALA A 95 -21.19 -8.54 15.07
CA ALA A 95 -22.27 -9.01 15.93
C ALA A 95 -23.04 -7.88 16.63
N LYS A 96 -22.43 -6.70 16.79
CA LYS A 96 -23.03 -5.48 17.32
C LYS A 96 -23.59 -4.55 16.24
N GLY A 97 -23.55 -4.96 14.97
CA GLY A 97 -23.96 -4.12 13.83
C GLY A 97 -22.94 -3.03 13.43
N ILE A 98 -21.71 -3.11 13.95
CA ILE A 98 -20.65 -2.11 13.71
C ILE A 98 -19.72 -2.62 12.60
N LEU A 99 -19.65 -1.90 11.48
CA LEU A 99 -18.81 -2.22 10.33
C LEU A 99 -17.53 -1.36 10.26
N ARG A 100 -16.92 -1.10 11.42
CA ARG A 100 -15.68 -0.32 11.50
C ARG A 100 -14.49 -1.15 11.00
N THR A 101 -13.86 -0.69 9.93
CA THR A 101 -12.65 -1.29 9.36
C THR A 101 -11.40 -0.89 10.13
N GLU A 102 -10.44 -1.80 10.20
CA GLU A 102 -9.11 -1.57 10.74
C GLU A 102 -8.08 -2.43 10.01
N TRP A 103 -6.84 -1.95 9.92
CA TRP A 103 -5.72 -2.73 9.38
C TRP A 103 -5.22 -3.71 10.44
N VAL A 104 -5.21 -5.00 10.11
CA VAL A 104 -4.78 -6.07 11.00
C VAL A 104 -3.72 -6.90 10.31
N GLU A 105 -2.56 -7.07 10.95
CA GLU A 105 -1.52 -8.00 10.49
C GLU A 105 -2.08 -9.41 10.32
N THR A 106 -1.60 -10.11 9.29
CA THR A 106 -2.13 -11.42 8.90
C THR A 106 -2.05 -12.45 10.03
N GLY A 107 -0.94 -12.50 10.77
CA GLY A 107 -0.77 -13.38 11.94
C GLY A 107 -1.72 -13.11 13.10
N LYS A 108 -2.31 -11.91 13.15
CA LYS A 108 -3.28 -11.48 14.18
C LYS A 108 -4.73 -11.64 13.73
N LEU A 109 -4.97 -12.06 12.50
CA LEU A 109 -6.31 -12.36 11.99
C LEU A 109 -6.89 -13.59 12.70
N ARG A 110 -8.21 -13.59 12.89
CA ARG A 110 -8.94 -14.73 13.47
C ARG A 110 -9.94 -15.28 12.47
N ILE A 111 -10.08 -16.61 12.45
CA ILE A 111 -11.12 -17.25 11.64
C ILE A 111 -12.49 -16.72 12.10
N GLY A 112 -13.27 -16.23 11.13
CA GLY A 112 -14.57 -15.61 11.37
C GLY A 112 -14.58 -14.09 11.46
N ASP A 113 -13.42 -13.41 11.54
CA ASP A 113 -13.31 -11.99 11.20
C ASP A 113 -13.70 -11.78 9.72
N TYR A 114 -13.90 -10.53 9.30
CA TYR A 114 -14.32 -10.19 7.94
C TYR A 114 -13.28 -9.32 7.25
N VAL A 115 -12.89 -9.67 6.04
CA VAL A 115 -12.06 -8.82 5.18
C VAL A 115 -12.95 -7.82 4.47
N ALA A 116 -12.62 -6.54 4.53
CA ALA A 116 -13.32 -5.49 3.80
C ALA A 116 -12.73 -5.36 2.39
N TYR A 117 -13.52 -5.72 1.39
CA TYR A 117 -13.16 -5.71 -0.02
C TYR A 117 -13.89 -4.55 -0.73
N PRO A 118 -13.20 -3.59 -1.35
CA PRO A 118 -13.85 -2.39 -1.88
C PRO A 118 -14.70 -2.68 -3.11
N ILE A 119 -15.77 -1.92 -3.26
CA ILE A 119 -16.59 -1.88 -4.46
C ILE A 119 -15.99 -0.83 -5.39
N MET A 120 -15.69 -1.20 -6.63
CA MET A 120 -15.13 -0.28 -7.62
C MET A 120 -16.12 0.86 -7.92
N LYS A 121 -15.65 2.11 -7.79
CA LYS A 121 -16.42 3.35 -7.95
C LYS A 121 -16.30 4.05 -9.31
N PRO A 122 -15.15 4.04 -10.01
CA PRO A 122 -14.99 4.73 -11.29
C PRO A 122 -16.12 4.42 -12.28
N GLU A 123 -16.74 5.50 -12.77
CA GLU A 123 -17.77 5.46 -13.80
C GLU A 123 -17.40 6.40 -14.93
N LYS A 124 -17.35 5.87 -16.14
CA LYS A 124 -17.09 6.62 -17.36
C LYS A 124 -18.15 6.26 -18.37
N ASP A 125 -19.11 7.16 -18.58
CA ASP A 125 -20.09 6.98 -19.63
C ASP A 125 -19.49 7.24 -21.00
N MET A 126 -19.94 6.46 -21.98
CA MET A 126 -19.53 6.54 -23.38
C MET A 126 -20.74 6.28 -24.26
N ASP A 127 -21.00 7.20 -25.19
CA ASP A 127 -22.13 7.07 -26.11
C ASP A 127 -21.75 6.31 -27.38
N SER A 128 -20.50 6.42 -27.82
CA SER A 128 -19.96 5.73 -28.98
C SER A 128 -18.48 5.37 -28.79
N LEU A 129 -17.99 4.48 -29.65
CA LEU A 129 -16.59 4.11 -29.75
C LEU A 129 -16.17 4.15 -31.23
N PRO A 130 -15.06 4.80 -31.58
CA PRO A 130 -14.60 4.87 -32.96
C PRO A 130 -14.20 3.48 -33.45
N LEU A 131 -14.61 3.15 -34.68
CA LEU A 131 -14.15 1.96 -35.38
C LEU A 131 -12.94 2.37 -36.23
N VAL A 132 -11.75 2.17 -35.67
CA VAL A 132 -10.49 2.55 -36.33
C VAL A 132 -10.11 1.44 -37.31
N TYR A 133 -10.36 1.67 -38.60
CA TYR A 133 -9.90 0.80 -39.69
C TYR A 133 -9.64 1.63 -40.95
N GLU A 134 -8.67 1.19 -41.75
CA GLU A 134 -8.42 1.76 -43.08
C GLU A 134 -8.82 0.74 -44.14
N LYS A 135 -9.83 1.10 -44.94
CA LYS A 135 -10.22 0.28 -46.08
C LYS A 135 -9.15 0.41 -47.16
N LYS A 136 -8.53 -0.72 -47.54
CA LYS A 136 -7.49 -0.74 -48.57
C LYS A 136 -8.08 -0.42 -49.94
N ASP A 137 -7.41 0.40 -50.75
CA ASP A 137 -7.89 0.82 -52.08
C ASP A 137 -8.25 -0.35 -53.02
N LYS A 138 -7.56 -1.48 -52.87
CA LYS A 138 -7.80 -2.70 -53.66
C LYS A 138 -8.99 -3.53 -53.17
N ASP A 139 -9.60 -3.17 -52.04
CA ASP A 139 -10.74 -3.89 -51.47
C ASP A 139 -12.07 -3.36 -52.01
N THR A 140 -12.52 -3.95 -53.11
CA THR A 140 -13.78 -3.63 -53.78
C THR A 140 -14.99 -4.38 -53.23
N ARG A 141 -14.79 -5.36 -52.33
CA ARG A 141 -15.84 -6.31 -51.91
C ARG A 141 -16.36 -6.04 -50.50
N SER A 142 -15.52 -5.54 -49.59
CA SER A 142 -15.94 -5.30 -48.21
C SER A 142 -16.91 -4.13 -48.10
N LYS A 143 -18.03 -4.35 -47.41
CA LYS A 143 -18.96 -3.29 -47.05
C LYS A 143 -18.28 -2.33 -46.07
N GLU A 144 -18.51 -1.03 -46.28
CA GLU A 144 -18.02 0.00 -45.36
C GLU A 144 -18.72 -0.15 -44.00
N LEU A 145 -17.94 -0.17 -42.93
CA LEU A 145 -18.41 -0.15 -41.55
C LEU A 145 -18.71 1.29 -41.14
N PRO A 146 -19.62 1.51 -40.18
CA PRO A 146 -19.82 2.83 -39.61
C PRO A 146 -18.50 3.37 -39.02
N LYS A 147 -18.35 4.70 -38.96
CA LYS A 147 -17.15 5.34 -38.38
C LYS A 147 -17.03 5.13 -36.87
N GLU A 148 -18.16 4.97 -36.21
CA GLU A 148 -18.27 4.72 -34.77
C GLU A 148 -19.42 3.74 -34.50
N VAL A 149 -19.31 2.99 -33.41
CA VAL A 149 -20.37 2.13 -32.90
C VAL A 149 -20.99 2.76 -31.66
N LYS A 150 -22.32 2.85 -31.61
CA LYS A 150 -23.01 3.32 -30.40
C LYS A 150 -22.90 2.28 -29.28
N ILE A 151 -22.60 2.73 -28.08
CA ILE A 151 -22.53 1.89 -26.88
C ILE A 151 -23.92 1.82 -26.24
N ASP A 152 -24.83 1.16 -26.95
CA ASP A 152 -26.21 0.95 -26.54
C ASP A 152 -26.45 -0.51 -26.07
N GLU A 153 -27.69 -0.82 -25.67
CA GLU A 153 -28.05 -2.16 -25.23
C GLU A 153 -27.85 -3.23 -26.32
N ASN A 154 -28.00 -2.87 -27.60
CA ASN A 154 -27.86 -3.80 -28.72
C ASN A 154 -26.40 -4.20 -28.90
N PHE A 155 -25.50 -3.22 -28.96
CA PHE A 155 -24.06 -3.48 -29.10
C PHE A 155 -23.50 -4.20 -27.87
N LEU A 156 -23.86 -3.79 -26.65
CA LEU A 156 -23.35 -4.43 -25.44
C LEU A 156 -23.84 -5.88 -25.30
N ARG A 157 -25.09 -6.17 -25.69
CA ARG A 157 -25.59 -7.54 -25.75
C ARG A 157 -24.83 -8.38 -26.78
N LEU A 158 -24.56 -7.81 -27.97
CA LEU A 158 -23.77 -8.46 -29.01
C LEU A 158 -22.32 -8.71 -28.57
N ALA A 159 -21.70 -7.75 -27.88
CA ALA A 159 -20.37 -7.92 -27.28
C ALA A 159 -20.37 -9.08 -26.28
N GLY A 160 -21.39 -9.18 -25.44
CA GLY A 160 -21.57 -10.32 -24.53
C GLY A 160 -21.66 -11.65 -25.26
N TYR A 161 -22.42 -11.75 -26.36
CA TYR A 161 -22.46 -12.95 -27.20
C TYR A 161 -21.11 -13.31 -27.81
N TYR A 162 -20.34 -12.33 -28.28
CA TYR A 162 -19.02 -12.61 -28.84
C TYR A 162 -18.00 -13.05 -27.79
N ILE A 163 -18.07 -12.49 -26.58
CA ILE A 163 -17.18 -12.89 -25.49
C ILE A 163 -17.47 -14.33 -25.05
N ALA A 164 -18.75 -14.72 -25.05
CA ALA A 164 -19.20 -16.07 -24.70
C ALA A 164 -18.90 -17.09 -25.82
N GLU A 165 -19.47 -16.87 -27.02
CA GLU A 165 -19.56 -17.88 -28.08
C GLU A 165 -18.74 -17.55 -29.34
N GLY A 166 -18.08 -16.40 -29.35
CA GLY A 166 -17.43 -15.87 -30.55
C GLY A 166 -15.98 -16.30 -30.73
N ASN A 167 -15.57 -16.47 -31.97
CA ASN A 167 -14.18 -16.50 -32.40
C ASN A 167 -14.04 -15.86 -33.78
N VAL A 168 -12.80 -15.67 -34.22
CA VAL A 168 -12.51 -15.32 -35.61
C VAL A 168 -11.96 -16.53 -36.34
N HIS A 169 -12.65 -16.94 -37.41
CA HIS A 169 -12.20 -18.01 -38.28
C HIS A 169 -12.13 -17.52 -39.72
N ARG A 170 -10.96 -17.68 -40.37
CA ARG A 170 -10.75 -17.28 -41.79
C ARG A 170 -11.16 -15.83 -42.11
N ARG A 171 -10.92 -14.90 -41.17
CA ARG A 171 -11.30 -13.47 -41.26
C ARG A 171 -12.81 -13.20 -41.24
N GLU A 172 -13.57 -14.12 -40.66
CA GLU A 172 -14.99 -13.98 -40.39
C GLU A 172 -15.22 -14.12 -38.89
N ILE A 173 -16.17 -13.34 -38.36
CA ILE A 173 -16.66 -13.57 -36.99
C ILE A 173 -17.62 -14.76 -37.05
N GLN A 174 -17.35 -15.75 -36.22
CA GLN A 174 -18.22 -16.90 -36.03
C GLN A 174 -18.68 -16.94 -34.56
N LEU A 175 -20.00 -16.98 -34.34
CA LEU A 175 -20.59 -17.30 -33.04
C LEU A 175 -21.17 -18.71 -33.10
N THR A 176 -20.93 -19.53 -32.09
CA THR A 176 -21.42 -20.93 -32.07
C THR A 176 -22.32 -21.17 -30.88
N PHE A 177 -23.60 -21.40 -31.12
CA PHE A 177 -24.60 -21.69 -30.08
C PHE A 177 -24.95 -23.17 -30.05
N GLY A 178 -25.62 -23.63 -28.99
CA GLY A 178 -26.19 -24.96 -28.88
C GLY A 178 -27.27 -25.23 -29.94
N GLY A 179 -27.48 -26.51 -30.28
CA GLY A 179 -28.43 -26.93 -31.31
C GLY A 179 -29.89 -26.57 -31.05
N ASP A 180 -30.24 -26.26 -29.79
CA ASP A 180 -31.56 -25.83 -29.32
C ASP A 180 -31.67 -24.30 -29.13
N GLU A 181 -30.61 -23.55 -29.41
CA GLU A 181 -30.50 -22.11 -29.12
C GLU A 181 -30.72 -21.23 -30.37
N TYR A 182 -31.60 -21.66 -31.28
CA TYR A 182 -31.85 -20.95 -32.54
C TYR A 182 -32.29 -19.49 -32.34
N ASP A 183 -33.05 -19.21 -31.28
CA ASP A 183 -33.49 -17.86 -30.94
C ASP A 183 -32.31 -16.92 -30.61
N LEU A 184 -31.27 -17.43 -29.95
CA LEU A 184 -30.05 -16.67 -29.64
C LEU A 184 -29.24 -16.40 -30.90
N ALA A 185 -29.08 -17.41 -31.76
CA ALA A 185 -28.45 -17.25 -33.07
C ALA A 185 -29.20 -16.24 -33.95
N GLY A 186 -30.54 -16.27 -33.91
CA GLY A 186 -31.42 -15.31 -34.57
C GLY A 186 -31.24 -13.88 -34.05
N ASP A 187 -31.22 -13.68 -32.73
CA ASP A 187 -30.96 -12.37 -32.12
C ASP A 187 -29.57 -11.84 -32.51
N ALA A 188 -28.53 -12.67 -32.39
CA ALA A 188 -27.16 -12.28 -32.76
C ALA A 188 -27.06 -11.86 -34.24
N LYS A 189 -27.66 -12.64 -35.16
CA LYS A 189 -27.76 -12.27 -36.59
C LYS A 189 -28.41 -10.91 -36.79
N ASN A 190 -29.52 -10.64 -36.09
CA ASN A 190 -30.24 -9.37 -36.19
C ASN A 190 -29.41 -8.20 -35.62
N LEU A 191 -28.68 -8.42 -34.52
CA LEU A 191 -27.84 -7.42 -33.90
C LEU A 191 -26.69 -6.98 -34.82
N PHE A 192 -26.02 -7.90 -35.52
CA PHE A 192 -24.98 -7.52 -36.49
C PHE A 192 -25.49 -6.59 -37.59
N ASN A 193 -26.72 -6.83 -38.08
CA ASN A 193 -27.33 -5.96 -39.07
C ASN A 193 -27.75 -4.61 -38.47
N LYS A 194 -28.31 -4.60 -37.26
CA LYS A 194 -28.72 -3.35 -36.59
C LYS A 194 -27.53 -2.46 -36.21
N VAL A 195 -26.47 -3.05 -35.68
CA VAL A 195 -25.33 -2.32 -35.12
C VAL A 195 -24.33 -1.91 -36.21
N PHE A 196 -24.02 -2.81 -37.13
CA PHE A 196 -22.96 -2.60 -38.14
C PHE A 196 -23.48 -2.56 -39.58
N GLY A 197 -24.77 -2.78 -39.81
CA GLY A 197 -25.32 -2.91 -41.16
C GLY A 197 -24.83 -4.15 -41.92
N LEU A 198 -24.25 -5.13 -41.22
CA LEU A 198 -23.70 -6.34 -41.85
C LEU A 198 -24.74 -7.46 -41.89
N LYS A 199 -24.82 -8.14 -43.04
CA LYS A 199 -25.63 -9.34 -43.16
C LYS A 199 -24.89 -10.51 -42.51
N ALA A 200 -25.51 -11.14 -41.51
CA ALA A 200 -25.02 -12.39 -40.93
C ALA A 200 -25.79 -13.60 -41.50
N THR A 201 -25.11 -14.73 -41.63
CA THR A 201 -25.70 -16.00 -42.10
C THR A 201 -25.76 -17.01 -40.96
N ILE A 202 -26.85 -17.79 -40.89
CA ILE A 202 -26.98 -18.88 -39.93
C ILE A 202 -26.73 -20.19 -40.68
N LYS A 203 -25.80 -21.01 -40.16
CA LYS A 203 -25.61 -22.39 -40.56
C LYS A 203 -26.14 -23.27 -39.44
N ASP A 204 -27.31 -23.85 -39.65
CA ASP A 204 -27.88 -24.82 -38.72
C ASP A 204 -27.19 -26.17 -38.91
N ARG A 205 -26.39 -26.56 -37.90
CA ARG A 205 -25.73 -27.87 -37.82
C ARG A 205 -26.25 -28.66 -36.62
N SER A 206 -27.43 -28.33 -36.09
CA SER A 206 -28.02 -28.96 -34.91
C SER A 206 -28.08 -30.49 -35.05
N LYS A 207 -28.43 -30.99 -36.24
CA LYS A 207 -28.52 -32.43 -36.53
C LYS A 207 -27.16 -33.12 -36.71
N GLU A 208 -26.13 -32.41 -37.19
CA GLU A 208 -24.82 -33.00 -37.50
C GLU A 208 -23.82 -32.89 -36.35
N LYS A 209 -23.80 -31.71 -35.70
CA LYS A 209 -22.80 -31.32 -34.70
C LYS A 209 -23.40 -30.79 -33.40
N GLY A 210 -24.73 -30.73 -33.30
CA GLY A 210 -25.41 -30.19 -32.12
C GLY A 210 -25.21 -28.69 -31.92
N SER A 211 -24.90 -27.93 -32.99
CA SER A 211 -24.59 -26.50 -32.90
C SER A 211 -25.26 -25.67 -33.99
N ILE A 212 -25.47 -24.38 -33.71
CA ILE A 212 -25.95 -23.38 -34.67
C ILE A 212 -24.89 -22.30 -34.78
N GLU A 213 -24.38 -22.07 -35.98
CA GLU A 213 -23.28 -21.13 -36.21
C GLU A 213 -23.79 -19.85 -36.90
N VAL A 214 -23.46 -18.68 -36.35
CA VAL A 214 -23.69 -17.37 -36.99
C VAL A 214 -22.38 -16.87 -37.58
N HIS A 215 -22.35 -16.64 -38.89
CA HIS A 215 -21.17 -16.20 -39.63
C HIS A 215 -21.34 -14.78 -40.17
N VAL A 216 -20.34 -13.92 -39.94
CA VAL A 216 -20.29 -12.54 -40.42
C VAL A 216 -18.97 -12.30 -41.15
N SER A 217 -19.05 -12.15 -42.46
CA SER A 217 -17.90 -11.91 -43.33
C SER A 217 -17.49 -10.44 -43.31
N SER A 218 -16.57 -10.08 -42.42
CA SER A 218 -15.91 -8.77 -42.40
C SER A 218 -14.53 -8.88 -41.76
N SER A 219 -13.47 -8.71 -42.55
CA SER A 219 -12.10 -8.77 -42.06
C SER A 219 -11.78 -7.66 -41.06
N TYR A 220 -12.22 -6.43 -41.37
CA TYR A 220 -11.99 -5.27 -40.48
C TYR A 220 -12.69 -5.44 -39.14
N LEU A 221 -13.96 -5.89 -39.15
CA LEU A 221 -14.69 -6.09 -37.89
C LEU A 221 -14.10 -7.25 -37.08
N SER A 222 -13.62 -8.30 -37.76
CA SER A 222 -12.94 -9.43 -37.11
C SER A 222 -11.69 -8.97 -36.37
N GLU A 223 -10.84 -8.16 -37.00
CA GLU A 223 -9.63 -7.60 -36.37
C GLU A 223 -9.98 -6.72 -35.15
N ILE A 224 -10.99 -5.87 -35.28
CA ILE A 224 -11.49 -5.03 -34.18
C ILE A 224 -12.01 -5.88 -33.01
N PHE A 225 -12.80 -6.92 -33.28
CA PHE A 225 -13.35 -7.79 -32.23
C PHE A 225 -12.28 -8.64 -31.54
N MET A 226 -11.25 -9.08 -32.27
CA MET A 226 -10.07 -9.73 -31.68
C MET A 226 -9.32 -8.78 -30.73
N ASP A 227 -9.14 -7.53 -31.15
CA ASP A 227 -8.47 -6.50 -30.34
C ASP A 227 -9.27 -6.10 -29.09
N TRP A 228 -10.60 -5.97 -29.22
CA TRP A 228 -11.43 -5.58 -28.07
C TRP A 228 -11.69 -6.73 -27.11
N PHE A 229 -12.07 -7.90 -27.63
CA PHE A 229 -12.65 -8.97 -26.81
C PHE A 229 -11.79 -10.24 -26.76
N GLY A 230 -10.76 -10.36 -27.61
CA GLY A 230 -9.94 -11.55 -27.75
C GLY A 230 -10.50 -12.58 -28.73
N ASP A 231 -9.62 -13.43 -29.25
CA ASP A 231 -9.98 -14.47 -30.21
C ASP A 231 -10.28 -15.81 -29.52
N CYS A 232 -9.27 -16.38 -28.85
CA CYS A 232 -9.39 -17.65 -28.16
C CYS A 232 -10.02 -17.52 -26.77
N ALA A 233 -10.65 -18.60 -26.27
CA ALA A 233 -11.34 -18.63 -24.97
C ALA A 233 -10.48 -18.19 -23.76
N ALA A 234 -9.16 -18.41 -23.78
CA ALA A 234 -8.25 -18.00 -22.71
C ALA A 234 -7.91 -16.49 -22.75
N GLU A 235 -8.05 -15.85 -23.90
CA GLU A 235 -7.75 -14.44 -24.14
C GLU A 235 -9.01 -13.56 -24.09
N LYS A 236 -10.18 -14.20 -23.93
CA LYS A 236 -11.46 -13.49 -23.82
C LYS A 236 -11.41 -12.49 -22.68
N ARG A 237 -11.85 -11.27 -22.96
CA ARG A 237 -11.81 -10.13 -22.04
C ARG A 237 -12.91 -9.13 -22.38
N ILE A 238 -13.22 -8.30 -21.40
CA ILE A 238 -14.05 -7.10 -21.54
C ILE A 238 -13.08 -5.91 -21.65
N PRO A 239 -13.23 -5.00 -22.63
CA PRO A 239 -12.48 -3.75 -22.66
C PRO A 239 -12.59 -3.01 -21.33
N HIS A 240 -11.50 -2.40 -20.85
CA HIS A 240 -11.51 -1.77 -19.53
C HIS A 240 -12.56 -0.65 -19.45
N GLU A 241 -12.74 0.10 -20.54
CA GLU A 241 -13.77 1.10 -20.73
C GLU A 241 -15.17 0.54 -20.46
N PHE A 242 -15.43 -0.72 -20.84
CA PHE A 242 -16.73 -1.35 -20.65
C PHE A 242 -16.94 -1.80 -19.20
N VAL A 243 -15.85 -2.10 -18.49
CA VAL A 243 -15.87 -2.33 -17.03
C VAL A 243 -16.19 -1.03 -16.28
N LEU A 244 -15.87 0.13 -16.85
CA LEU A 244 -16.12 1.45 -16.28
C LEU A 244 -17.49 2.05 -16.65
N LEU A 245 -18.23 1.48 -17.61
CA LEU A 245 -19.54 1.98 -18.02
C LEU A 245 -20.53 2.10 -16.85
N PRO A 246 -21.54 2.99 -16.96
CA PRO A 246 -22.63 3.07 -16.01
C PRO A 246 -23.29 1.73 -15.75
N LYS A 247 -23.75 1.53 -14.50
CA LYS A 247 -24.35 0.28 -14.05
C LYS A 247 -25.50 -0.18 -14.96
N GLU A 248 -26.28 0.74 -15.53
CA GLU A 248 -27.37 0.40 -16.45
C GLU A 248 -26.87 -0.19 -17.76
N LYS A 249 -25.86 0.42 -18.41
CA LYS A 249 -25.24 -0.10 -19.64
C LYS A 249 -24.60 -1.48 -19.39
N GLN A 250 -23.97 -1.69 -18.24
CA GLN A 250 -23.38 -2.99 -17.87
C GLN A 250 -24.39 -4.15 -17.84
N LYS A 251 -25.68 -3.88 -17.56
CA LYS A 251 -26.72 -4.93 -17.54
C LYS A 251 -26.88 -5.60 -18.89
N ALA A 252 -26.82 -4.85 -19.98
CA ALA A 252 -26.94 -5.38 -21.34
C ALA A 252 -25.76 -6.30 -21.70
N LEU A 253 -24.54 -5.91 -21.28
CA LEU A 253 -23.34 -6.73 -21.43
C LEU A 253 -23.44 -8.03 -20.62
N LEU A 254 -23.82 -7.93 -19.34
CA LEU A 254 -24.04 -9.08 -18.47
C LEU A 254 -25.12 -10.01 -19.03
N LEU A 255 -26.20 -9.46 -19.60
CA LEU A 255 -27.25 -10.23 -20.25
C LEU A 255 -26.73 -11.02 -21.46
N GLY A 256 -25.92 -10.38 -22.32
CA GLY A 256 -25.30 -11.05 -23.47
C GLY A 256 -24.38 -12.20 -23.03
N LEU A 257 -23.53 -11.96 -22.01
CA LEU A 257 -22.67 -12.99 -21.42
C LEU A 257 -23.50 -14.16 -20.88
N TRP A 258 -24.53 -13.88 -20.08
CA TRP A 258 -25.34 -14.92 -19.45
C TRP A 258 -26.20 -15.72 -20.43
N LYS A 259 -26.62 -15.11 -21.54
CA LYS A 259 -27.35 -15.82 -22.59
C LYS A 259 -26.45 -16.67 -23.47
N GLY A 260 -25.18 -16.32 -23.63
CA GLY A 260 -24.21 -17.15 -24.36
C GLY A 260 -23.79 -18.36 -23.53
N ASP A 261 -22.88 -18.14 -22.57
CA ASP A 261 -22.20 -19.23 -21.85
C ASP A 261 -22.64 -19.32 -20.37
N GLY A 262 -23.54 -18.42 -19.94
CA GLY A 262 -24.11 -18.46 -18.60
C GLY A 262 -25.23 -19.49 -18.47
N TYR A 263 -25.41 -20.02 -17.26
CA TYR A 263 -26.57 -20.86 -16.95
C TYR A 263 -27.39 -20.26 -15.82
N VAL A 264 -28.70 -20.52 -15.86
CA VAL A 264 -29.66 -20.18 -14.82
C VAL A 264 -30.46 -21.42 -14.47
N ASN A 265 -30.34 -21.88 -13.22
CA ASN A 265 -31.08 -23.01 -12.70
C ASN A 265 -32.11 -22.52 -11.67
N THR A 266 -33.36 -22.42 -12.11
CA THR A 266 -34.49 -21.95 -11.30
C THR A 266 -34.88 -22.91 -10.18
N LYS A 267 -34.57 -24.21 -10.30
CA LYS A 267 -34.88 -25.22 -9.27
C LYS A 267 -33.95 -25.12 -8.07
N SER A 268 -32.65 -24.96 -8.33
CA SER A 268 -31.62 -24.86 -7.28
C SER A 268 -31.31 -23.41 -6.85
N LEU A 269 -31.91 -22.43 -7.53
CA LEU A 269 -31.66 -20.99 -7.32
C LEU A 269 -30.17 -20.66 -7.44
N ARG A 270 -29.57 -21.19 -8.51
CA ARG A 270 -28.17 -21.01 -8.85
C ARG A 270 -28.06 -20.50 -10.26
N ALA A 271 -27.16 -19.57 -10.48
CA ALA A 271 -26.74 -19.16 -11.80
C ALA A 271 -25.22 -19.09 -11.81
N GLY A 272 -24.59 -19.28 -12.96
CA GLY A 272 -23.14 -19.22 -13.02
C GLY A 272 -22.63 -18.97 -14.43
N TYR A 273 -21.37 -18.58 -14.47
CA TYR A 273 -20.60 -18.38 -15.70
C TYR A 273 -19.27 -19.12 -15.53
N LYS A 274 -18.84 -19.85 -16.56
CA LYS A 274 -17.57 -20.57 -16.55
C LYS A 274 -16.64 -19.98 -17.60
N THR A 275 -15.36 -19.86 -17.30
CA THR A 275 -14.38 -19.38 -18.28
C THR A 275 -13.01 -19.97 -18.02
N ILE A 276 -12.16 -20.04 -19.04
CA ILE A 276 -10.74 -20.35 -18.87
C ILE A 276 -9.87 -19.09 -18.86
N SER A 277 -10.47 -17.90 -19.09
CA SER A 277 -9.77 -16.62 -19.02
C SER A 277 -9.72 -16.12 -17.57
N PRO A 278 -8.52 -15.97 -16.96
CA PRO A 278 -8.40 -15.44 -15.61
C PRO A 278 -8.80 -13.96 -15.54
N VAL A 279 -8.60 -13.20 -16.63
CA VAL A 279 -8.96 -11.78 -16.73
C VAL A 279 -10.48 -11.63 -16.76
N LEU A 280 -11.16 -12.38 -17.63
CA LEU A 280 -12.63 -12.31 -17.75
C LEU A 280 -13.31 -12.70 -16.43
N LYS A 281 -12.78 -13.71 -15.72
CA LYS A 281 -13.27 -14.11 -14.40
C LYS A 281 -13.28 -12.93 -13.42
N GLU A 282 -12.18 -12.17 -13.33
CA GLU A 282 -12.11 -11.00 -12.44
C GLU A 282 -13.01 -9.86 -12.92
N GLN A 283 -13.11 -9.62 -14.23
CA GLN A 283 -13.97 -8.57 -14.78
C GLN A 283 -15.46 -8.86 -14.55
N ILE A 284 -15.91 -10.11 -14.74
CA ILE A 284 -17.29 -10.51 -14.41
C ILE A 284 -17.54 -10.35 -12.90
N LYS A 285 -16.58 -10.75 -12.05
CA LYS A 285 -16.66 -10.52 -10.60
C LYS A 285 -16.90 -9.03 -10.32
N MET A 286 -16.06 -8.14 -10.85
CA MET A 286 -16.15 -6.69 -10.65
C MET A 286 -17.50 -6.10 -11.11
N LEU A 287 -17.98 -6.50 -12.30
CA LEU A 287 -19.29 -6.08 -12.80
C LEU A 287 -20.41 -6.50 -11.85
N LEU A 288 -20.41 -7.76 -11.39
CA LEU A 288 -21.41 -8.24 -10.44
C LEU A 288 -21.36 -7.48 -9.10
N LEU A 289 -20.17 -7.19 -8.57
CA LEU A 289 -20.02 -6.44 -7.32
C LEU A 289 -20.61 -5.03 -7.44
N ARG A 290 -20.38 -4.32 -8.56
CA ARG A 290 -20.97 -3.00 -8.84
C ARG A 290 -22.51 -3.04 -8.85
N GLN A 291 -23.09 -4.15 -9.27
CA GLN A 291 -24.53 -4.40 -9.29
C GLN A 291 -25.10 -4.88 -7.94
N GLY A 292 -24.29 -4.98 -6.89
CA GLY A 292 -24.74 -5.47 -5.58
C GLY A 292 -24.92 -6.99 -5.49
N VAL A 293 -24.34 -7.73 -6.44
CA VAL A 293 -24.37 -9.18 -6.53
C VAL A 293 -23.00 -9.72 -6.10
N ILE A 294 -22.95 -10.54 -5.04
CA ILE A 294 -21.70 -11.15 -4.57
C ILE A 294 -21.62 -12.59 -5.12
N PRO A 295 -20.75 -12.88 -6.09
CA PRO A 295 -20.55 -14.22 -6.61
C PRO A 295 -19.58 -15.04 -5.77
N TYR A 296 -19.74 -16.36 -5.81
CA TYR A 296 -18.68 -17.32 -5.51
C TYR A 296 -17.72 -17.40 -6.69
N VAL A 297 -16.45 -17.13 -6.47
CA VAL A 297 -15.39 -17.21 -7.48
C VAL A 297 -14.36 -18.23 -7.02
N TYR A 298 -14.18 -19.29 -7.80
CA TYR A 298 -13.22 -20.35 -7.49
C TYR A 298 -12.61 -20.97 -8.74
N GLU A 299 -11.44 -21.56 -8.56
CA GLU A 299 -10.71 -22.30 -9.58
C GLU A 299 -11.11 -23.78 -9.55
N ASN A 300 -11.43 -24.33 -10.72
CA ASN A 300 -11.69 -25.75 -10.91
C ASN A 300 -10.41 -26.46 -11.33
N LYS A 301 -10.13 -27.60 -10.70
CA LYS A 301 -8.99 -28.45 -11.07
C LYS A 301 -9.10 -28.92 -12.52
N ALA A 302 -7.96 -28.88 -13.22
CA ALA A 302 -7.79 -29.53 -14.50
C ALA A 302 -7.87 -31.05 -14.32
N TYR A 303 -8.61 -31.74 -15.19
CA TYR A 303 -8.68 -33.21 -15.25
C TYR A 303 -8.28 -33.67 -16.66
N GLY A 304 -7.26 -34.53 -16.75
CA GLY A 304 -6.73 -35.04 -18.02
C GLY A 304 -6.11 -33.94 -18.90
N MET A 305 -6.49 -33.88 -20.18
CA MET A 305 -6.01 -32.86 -21.14
C MET A 305 -6.66 -31.48 -20.98
N ARG A 306 -7.59 -31.29 -20.03
CA ARG A 306 -8.36 -30.04 -19.90
C ARG A 306 -7.55 -28.98 -19.17
N LYS A 307 -7.56 -27.75 -19.71
CA LYS A 307 -6.97 -26.57 -19.04
C LYS A 307 -7.73 -26.23 -17.74
N LYS A 308 -7.06 -25.51 -16.84
CA LYS A 308 -7.69 -24.90 -15.65
C LYS A 308 -8.88 -24.05 -16.07
N SER A 309 -9.95 -24.05 -15.28
CA SER A 309 -11.15 -23.26 -15.57
C SER A 309 -11.66 -22.60 -14.30
N TYR A 310 -12.31 -21.46 -14.44
CA TYR A 310 -12.80 -20.62 -13.36
C TYR A 310 -14.32 -20.56 -13.39
N SER A 311 -14.93 -20.63 -12.21
CA SER A 311 -16.37 -20.50 -12.05
C SER A 311 -16.71 -19.22 -11.30
N VAL A 312 -17.69 -18.48 -11.82
CA VAL A 312 -18.32 -17.34 -11.16
C VAL A 312 -19.79 -17.71 -10.93
N GLU A 313 -20.12 -18.17 -9.72
CA GLU A 313 -21.45 -18.70 -9.38
C GLU A 313 -22.20 -17.79 -8.39
N VAL A 314 -23.45 -17.48 -8.69
CA VAL A 314 -24.35 -16.73 -7.82
C VAL A 314 -25.40 -17.68 -7.24
N LYS A 315 -25.53 -17.67 -5.90
CA LYS A 315 -26.44 -18.55 -5.15
C LYS A 315 -27.24 -17.77 -4.12
N ASN A 316 -28.30 -18.40 -3.60
CA ASN A 316 -29.05 -17.95 -2.43
C ASN A 316 -29.57 -16.50 -2.60
N ARG A 317 -29.43 -15.65 -1.58
CA ARG A 317 -29.95 -14.27 -1.56
C ARG A 317 -29.46 -13.37 -2.71
N HIS A 318 -28.33 -13.70 -3.35
CA HIS A 318 -27.81 -12.92 -4.47
C HIS A 318 -28.37 -13.39 -5.82
N TYR A 319 -29.00 -14.57 -5.89
CA TYR A 319 -29.63 -15.08 -7.10
C TYR A 319 -30.74 -14.13 -7.61
N ASN A 320 -31.67 -13.75 -6.74
CA ASN A 320 -32.76 -12.83 -7.12
C ASN A 320 -32.20 -11.47 -7.61
N LYS A 321 -31.12 -10.97 -6.99
CA LYS A 321 -30.46 -9.73 -7.42
C LYS A 321 -29.89 -9.88 -8.84
N LEU A 322 -29.22 -10.99 -9.13
CA LEU A 322 -28.72 -11.27 -10.48
C LEU A 322 -29.87 -11.39 -11.48
N MET A 323 -30.96 -12.09 -11.16
CA MET A 323 -32.11 -12.21 -12.07
C MET A 323 -32.71 -10.84 -12.42
N LYS A 324 -32.77 -9.91 -11.45
CA LYS A 324 -33.18 -8.52 -11.70
C LYS A 324 -32.18 -7.78 -12.60
N VAL A 325 -30.88 -7.98 -12.42
CA VAL A 325 -29.82 -7.41 -13.29
C VAL A 325 -29.95 -7.92 -14.72
N LEU A 326 -30.24 -9.21 -14.90
CA LEU A 326 -30.40 -9.85 -16.21
C LEU A 326 -31.79 -9.60 -16.85
N GLY A 327 -32.73 -8.99 -16.13
CA GLY A 327 -34.10 -8.82 -16.62
C GLY A 327 -34.86 -10.14 -16.81
N VAL A 328 -34.46 -11.21 -16.11
CA VAL A 328 -35.08 -12.54 -16.21
C VAL A 328 -36.10 -12.71 -15.09
N VAL A 329 -37.35 -13.00 -15.46
CA VAL A 329 -38.40 -13.30 -14.48
C VAL A 329 -38.08 -14.63 -13.80
N SER A 330 -37.99 -14.63 -12.47
CA SER A 330 -37.67 -15.84 -11.70
C SER A 330 -38.51 -15.91 -10.42
N LYS A 331 -38.75 -17.13 -9.92
CA LYS A 331 -39.43 -17.33 -8.63
C LYS A 331 -38.58 -16.76 -7.49
N GLU A 332 -39.22 -16.02 -6.58
CA GLU A 332 -38.54 -15.47 -5.41
C GLU A 332 -38.02 -16.59 -4.50
N SER A 333 -36.71 -16.57 -4.23
CA SER A 333 -36.13 -17.35 -3.14
C SER A 333 -36.69 -16.92 -1.78
N LYS A 334 -37.25 -17.85 -0.99
CA LYS A 334 -37.48 -17.63 0.45
C LYS A 334 -36.13 -17.60 1.16
N THR A 335 -35.64 -16.43 1.52
CA THR A 335 -34.43 -16.29 2.34
C THR A 335 -34.65 -16.92 3.72
N SER A 336 -33.88 -17.96 4.05
CA SER A 336 -33.84 -18.51 5.41
C SER A 336 -33.32 -17.45 6.37
N LYS A 337 -34.06 -17.19 7.47
CA LYS A 337 -33.69 -16.23 8.53
C LYS A 337 -32.49 -16.69 9.37
N ASN A 338 -32.04 -17.96 9.24
CA ASN A 338 -31.03 -18.57 10.11
C ASN A 338 -29.72 -18.97 9.39
N ALA A 339 -29.30 -18.23 8.36
CA ALA A 339 -28.01 -18.48 7.73
C ALA A 339 -26.89 -17.74 8.49
N ASN A 340 -25.87 -18.48 8.95
CA ASN A 340 -24.57 -17.91 9.32
C ASN A 340 -24.16 -16.85 8.28
N VAL A 341 -24.08 -15.58 8.68
CA VAL A 341 -23.77 -14.49 7.75
C VAL A 341 -22.33 -14.69 7.24
N LEU A 342 -22.20 -14.95 5.94
CA LEU A 342 -20.91 -15.18 5.29
C LEU A 342 -20.37 -13.93 4.61
N SER A 343 -21.25 -12.98 4.29
CA SER A 343 -20.89 -11.69 3.77
C SER A 343 -21.84 -10.59 4.22
N LEU A 344 -21.35 -9.37 4.23
CA LEU A 344 -22.13 -8.14 4.39
C LEU A 344 -21.72 -7.17 3.27
N MET A 345 -22.50 -6.13 3.07
CA MET A 345 -22.22 -5.12 2.04
C MET A 345 -22.81 -3.79 2.49
N ASP A 346 -22.02 -2.73 2.36
CA ASP A 346 -22.49 -1.35 2.41
C ASP A 346 -22.21 -0.66 1.05
N GLU A 347 -22.20 0.67 1.03
CA GLU A 347 -21.94 1.46 -0.18
C GLU A 347 -20.49 1.40 -0.68
N ASN A 348 -19.53 1.12 0.22
CA ASN A 348 -18.09 1.20 -0.04
C ASN A 348 -17.45 -0.19 -0.13
N TYR A 349 -17.88 -1.12 0.72
CA TYR A 349 -17.22 -2.40 0.92
C TYR A 349 -18.19 -3.57 0.89
N ILE A 350 -17.62 -4.71 0.52
CA ILE A 350 -18.15 -6.04 0.78
C ILE A 350 -17.29 -6.67 1.86
N TYR A 351 -17.93 -7.09 2.95
CA TYR A 351 -17.25 -7.73 4.07
C TYR A 351 -17.35 -9.24 3.90
N LEU A 352 -16.21 -9.92 3.78
CA LEU A 352 -16.13 -11.35 3.48
C LEU A 352 -15.57 -12.10 4.68
N ARG A 353 -16.34 -13.04 5.21
CA ARG A 353 -15.92 -13.79 6.39
C ARG A 353 -14.69 -14.66 6.10
N ILE A 354 -13.65 -14.56 6.91
CA ILE A 354 -12.46 -15.42 6.86
C ILE A 354 -12.87 -16.86 7.18
N ARG A 355 -12.51 -17.78 6.27
CA ARG A 355 -12.85 -19.21 6.32
C ARG A 355 -11.70 -20.06 6.81
N SER A 356 -10.49 -19.79 6.33
CA SER A 356 -9.27 -20.43 6.84
C SER A 356 -8.10 -19.46 6.78
N LEU A 357 -7.13 -19.74 7.65
CA LEU A 357 -5.84 -19.08 7.79
C LEU A 357 -4.81 -20.21 7.94
N ASP A 358 -4.43 -20.81 6.82
CA ASP A 358 -3.42 -21.86 6.78
C ASP A 358 -2.04 -21.21 6.60
N TYR A 359 -0.95 -21.86 7.00
CA TYR A 359 0.40 -21.33 6.75
C TYR A 359 1.37 -22.42 6.30
N PHE A 360 2.44 -22.02 5.62
CA PHE A 360 3.53 -22.88 5.19
C PHE A 360 4.83 -22.09 5.17
N ASN A 361 5.97 -22.79 5.26
CA ASN A 361 7.28 -22.16 5.12
C ASN A 361 7.60 -21.96 3.63
N TYR A 362 8.17 -20.81 3.31
CA TYR A 362 8.54 -20.41 1.97
C TYR A 362 9.92 -19.76 1.98
N GLU A 363 10.71 -20.10 0.97
CA GLU A 363 11.94 -19.41 0.61
C GLU A 363 11.86 -19.03 -0.87
N GLY A 364 11.85 -17.74 -1.16
CA GLY A 364 11.75 -17.27 -2.54
C GLY A 364 11.30 -15.82 -2.66
N PRO A 365 11.14 -15.29 -3.89
CA PRO A 365 10.81 -13.90 -4.10
C PRO A 365 9.40 -13.56 -3.63
N VAL A 366 9.26 -12.41 -3.00
CA VAL A 366 7.98 -11.79 -2.65
C VAL A 366 7.93 -10.36 -3.15
N TYR A 367 6.71 -9.81 -3.26
CA TYR A 367 6.44 -8.52 -3.91
C TYR A 367 5.54 -7.63 -3.06
N ASN A 368 5.72 -6.32 -3.17
CA ASN A 368 4.83 -5.29 -2.61
C ASN A 368 4.82 -4.05 -3.50
N PHE A 369 3.87 -3.13 -3.28
CA PHE A 369 3.76 -1.86 -4.00
C PHE A 369 3.81 -0.66 -3.05
N GLU A 370 4.33 0.45 -3.57
CA GLU A 370 4.01 1.79 -3.10
C GLU A 370 2.94 2.35 -4.04
N VAL A 371 1.76 2.67 -3.51
CA VAL A 371 0.59 3.10 -4.28
C VAL A 371 0.23 4.52 -3.85
N ALA A 372 0.14 5.42 -4.82
CA ALA A 372 -0.15 6.83 -4.61
C ALA A 372 -1.49 7.04 -3.86
N ASP A 373 -1.55 8.11 -3.07
CA ASP A 373 -2.73 8.66 -2.38
C ASP A 373 -3.30 7.81 -1.23
N VAL A 374 -3.62 6.54 -1.53
CA VAL A 374 -4.44 5.66 -0.69
C VAL A 374 -3.67 4.54 -0.02
N ASN A 375 -2.38 4.39 -0.36
CA ASN A 375 -1.48 3.52 0.37
C ASN A 375 -1.99 2.06 0.48
N SER A 376 -2.70 1.59 -0.54
CA SER A 376 -3.35 0.29 -0.51
C SER A 376 -3.60 -0.25 -1.91
N TYR A 377 -3.74 -1.58 -1.99
CA TYR A 377 -4.12 -2.26 -3.22
C TYR A 377 -4.94 -3.51 -2.93
N VAL A 378 -5.64 -4.01 -3.95
CA VAL A 378 -6.61 -5.09 -3.80
C VAL A 378 -6.16 -6.33 -4.55
N SER A 379 -6.04 -7.45 -3.82
CA SER A 379 -5.83 -8.77 -4.40
C SER A 379 -7.17 -9.39 -4.87
N ASN A 380 -7.13 -10.64 -5.34
CA ASN A 380 -8.35 -11.40 -5.67
C ASN A 380 -9.36 -11.54 -4.51
N SER A 381 -8.90 -11.51 -3.25
CA SER A 381 -9.75 -11.79 -2.08
C SER A 381 -9.50 -10.91 -0.85
N ALA A 382 -8.55 -9.98 -0.89
CA ALA A 382 -8.23 -9.10 0.23
C ALA A 382 -7.79 -7.69 -0.19
N THR A 383 -7.99 -6.75 0.73
CA THR A 383 -7.49 -5.36 0.62
C THR A 383 -6.29 -5.22 1.54
N LEU A 384 -5.20 -4.69 0.99
CA LEU A 384 -3.86 -4.77 1.54
C LEU A 384 -3.28 -3.37 1.66
N HIS A 385 -2.55 -3.09 2.74
CA HIS A 385 -1.90 -1.80 2.95
C HIS A 385 -0.48 -1.81 2.36
N ASN A 386 0.03 -0.65 1.98
CA ASN A 386 1.46 -0.45 1.76
C ASN A 386 2.16 -0.19 3.12
N CYS A 387 3.15 0.69 3.20
CA CYS A 387 4.22 0.60 4.18
C CYS A 387 4.39 1.94 4.95
N GLY A 388 3.95 2.04 6.22
CA GLY A 388 3.97 3.31 7.01
C GLY A 388 5.25 3.57 7.82
N ASP A 389 5.45 2.87 8.95
CA ASP A 389 6.67 2.97 9.81
C ASP A 389 7.95 2.57 9.07
N SER A 390 7.77 1.89 7.96
CA SER A 390 8.81 1.34 7.11
C SER A 390 9.49 2.37 6.25
N GLY A 391 8.81 3.49 6.00
CA GLY A 391 9.42 4.64 5.35
C GLY A 391 10.61 5.17 6.14
N ILE A 392 10.53 5.21 7.48
CA ILE A 392 11.62 5.68 8.34
C ILE A 392 12.79 4.70 8.35
N VAL A 393 12.53 3.40 8.55
CA VAL A 393 13.59 2.38 8.52
C VAL A 393 14.30 2.36 7.17
N LEU A 394 13.54 2.46 6.07
CA LEU A 394 14.11 2.55 4.72
C LEU A 394 14.89 3.84 4.52
N ALA A 395 14.40 4.98 5.02
CA ALA A 395 15.10 6.26 4.95
C ALA A 395 16.42 6.24 5.73
N VAL A 396 16.45 5.65 6.93
CA VAL A 396 17.67 5.46 7.73
C VAL A 396 18.67 4.60 6.99
N LYS A 397 18.26 3.45 6.44
CA LYS A 397 19.16 2.60 5.62
C LYS A 397 19.69 3.35 4.40
N ASN A 398 18.82 4.07 3.67
CA ASN A 398 19.23 4.89 2.53
C ASN A 398 20.23 5.98 2.95
N ALA A 399 20.01 6.63 4.10
CA ALA A 399 20.91 7.66 4.62
C ALA A 399 22.29 7.09 4.97
N ILE A 400 22.36 5.93 5.63
CA ILE A 400 23.62 5.23 5.93
C ILE A 400 24.41 4.93 4.65
N VAL A 401 23.73 4.43 3.60
CA VAL A 401 24.37 4.15 2.30
C VAL A 401 24.81 5.43 1.60
N LYS A 402 23.93 6.43 1.49
CA LYS A 402 24.23 7.71 0.82
C LYS A 402 25.36 8.49 1.50
N ALA A 403 25.40 8.46 2.82
CA ALA A 403 26.48 9.06 3.61
C ALA A 403 27.75 8.19 3.65
N ASN A 404 27.75 7.02 3.00
CA ASN A 404 28.86 6.07 2.93
C ASN A 404 29.41 5.71 4.32
N LEU A 405 28.51 5.48 5.29
CA LEU A 405 28.90 5.13 6.65
C LEU A 405 29.35 3.67 6.73
N ASP A 406 30.36 3.41 7.58
CA ASP A 406 30.76 2.06 7.93
C ASP A 406 29.82 1.49 9.01
N PRO A 407 29.12 0.37 8.76
CA PRO A 407 28.24 -0.25 9.75
C PRO A 407 28.92 -0.55 11.08
N HIS A 408 30.20 -0.94 11.06
CA HIS A 408 30.94 -1.26 12.28
C HIS A 408 31.27 -0.03 13.12
N LYS A 409 31.30 1.16 12.50
CA LYS A 409 31.47 2.46 13.18
C LYS A 409 30.16 3.22 13.40
N THR A 410 29.04 2.65 12.96
CA THR A 410 27.72 3.24 13.12
C THR A 410 27.01 2.59 14.30
N VAL A 411 26.44 3.40 15.19
CA VAL A 411 25.66 2.94 16.34
C VAL A 411 24.29 3.58 16.31
N ILE A 412 23.24 2.77 16.31
CA ILE A 412 21.86 3.23 16.50
C ILE A 412 21.44 2.96 17.94
N VAL A 413 21.11 4.03 18.66
CA VAL A 413 20.63 3.99 20.05
C VAL A 413 19.14 4.28 20.05
N SER A 414 18.34 3.49 20.78
CA SER A 414 16.88 3.68 20.81
C SER A 414 16.30 3.61 22.21
N GLY A 415 15.15 4.28 22.41
CA GLY A 415 14.39 4.30 23.67
C GLY A 415 13.46 3.09 23.83
N ILE A 416 12.24 3.29 24.33
CA ILE A 416 11.19 2.24 24.37
C ILE A 416 9.95 2.71 23.62
N GLY A 417 9.50 1.92 22.63
CA GLY A 417 8.34 2.24 21.80
C GLY A 417 8.25 1.38 20.55
N CYS A 418 7.25 1.61 19.69
CA CYS A 418 7.20 0.99 18.36
C CYS A 418 8.39 1.47 17.49
N SER A 419 8.68 2.78 17.56
CA SER A 419 9.83 3.43 16.93
C SER A 419 11.17 2.81 17.34
N SER A 420 11.31 2.49 18.63
CA SER A 420 12.58 2.07 19.22
C SER A 420 13.03 0.66 18.83
N LYS A 421 12.27 -0.06 18.00
CA LYS A 421 12.68 -1.35 17.46
C LYS A 421 13.66 -1.25 16.29
N LEU A 422 13.89 -0.04 15.76
CA LEU A 422 14.73 0.18 14.58
C LEU A 422 16.14 -0.43 14.64
N PRO A 423 16.88 -0.41 15.78
CA PRO A 423 18.22 -1.02 15.82
C PRO A 423 18.23 -2.53 15.56
N HIS A 424 17.11 -3.21 15.79
CA HIS A 424 16.97 -4.65 15.50
C HIS A 424 16.74 -4.92 14.02
N LEU A 425 16.38 -3.90 13.22
CA LEU A 425 16.00 -4.00 11.81
C LEU A 425 17.13 -3.57 10.85
N VAL A 426 18.21 -3.00 11.37
CA VAL A 426 19.34 -2.45 10.61
C VAL A 426 20.63 -3.14 11.06
N ASN A 427 21.44 -3.62 10.12
CA ASN A 427 22.70 -4.29 10.36
C ASN A 427 23.83 -3.31 10.68
N VAL A 428 23.75 -2.72 11.86
CA VAL A 428 24.76 -1.84 12.49
C VAL A 428 24.81 -2.18 13.98
N ASN A 429 25.69 -1.52 14.75
CA ASN A 429 25.66 -1.71 16.20
C ASN A 429 24.37 -1.11 16.77
N GLY A 430 23.56 -1.92 17.46
CA GLY A 430 22.29 -1.50 18.05
C GLY A 430 22.35 -1.45 19.58
N VAL A 431 21.85 -0.37 20.18
CA VAL A 431 21.73 -0.23 21.64
C VAL A 431 20.28 0.17 21.97
N HIS A 432 19.47 -0.82 22.36
CA HIS A 432 18.09 -0.60 22.80
C HIS A 432 18.06 -0.37 24.32
N THR A 433 17.66 0.83 24.74
CA THR A 433 17.91 1.34 26.09
C THR A 433 16.64 1.36 26.95
N LEU A 434 16.58 2.27 27.93
CA LEU A 434 15.44 2.49 28.81
C LEU A 434 14.57 3.63 28.28
N HIS A 435 13.30 3.64 28.71
CA HIS A 435 12.35 4.66 28.30
C HIS A 435 12.84 6.07 28.69
N GLY A 436 12.99 6.94 27.69
CA GLY A 436 13.49 8.31 27.85
C GLY A 436 14.96 8.41 28.21
N ARG A 437 15.75 7.35 28.04
CA ARG A 437 17.20 7.35 28.28
C ARG A 437 18.10 7.16 27.05
N PRO A 438 17.65 7.17 25.78
CA PRO A 438 18.58 6.95 24.67
C PRO A 438 19.62 8.07 24.53
N ILE A 439 19.28 9.32 24.86
CA ILE A 439 20.22 10.47 24.76
C ILE A 439 21.44 10.29 25.69
N PRO A 440 21.29 10.04 27.00
CA PRO A 440 22.44 9.77 27.87
C PRO A 440 23.35 8.63 27.40
N PHE A 441 22.77 7.55 26.87
CA PHE A 441 23.54 6.43 26.32
C PHE A 441 24.30 6.86 25.06
N ALA A 442 23.65 7.58 24.15
CA ALA A 442 24.27 8.09 22.93
C ALA A 442 25.43 9.03 23.24
N GLU A 443 25.26 9.98 24.17
CA GLU A 443 26.35 10.87 24.61
C GLU A 443 27.50 10.07 25.22
N GLY A 444 27.22 9.10 26.10
CA GLY A 444 28.26 8.25 26.68
C GLY A 444 29.07 7.48 25.63
N ILE A 445 28.39 6.89 24.64
CA ILE A 445 29.02 6.16 23.53
C ILE A 445 29.90 7.10 22.70
N LYS A 446 29.36 8.26 22.30
CA LYS A 446 30.08 9.23 21.47
C LYS A 446 31.29 9.82 22.19
N LEU A 447 31.16 10.15 23.48
CA LEU A 447 32.27 10.70 24.27
C LEU A 447 33.34 9.66 24.61
N ALA A 448 32.96 8.40 24.78
CA ALA A 448 33.91 7.32 24.96
C ALA A 448 34.70 7.05 23.67
N ASN A 449 34.04 7.08 22.50
CA ASN A 449 34.64 6.87 21.18
C ASN A 449 34.11 7.88 20.13
N PRO A 450 34.77 9.04 19.98
CA PRO A 450 34.34 10.10 19.06
C PRO A 450 34.34 9.72 17.59
N GLU A 451 35.05 8.65 17.21
CA GLU A 451 35.10 8.12 15.83
C GLU A 451 33.80 7.43 15.39
N LEU A 452 32.90 7.12 16.33
CA LEU A 452 31.62 6.50 16.01
C LEU A 452 30.62 7.53 15.49
N THR A 453 29.86 7.15 14.46
CA THR A 453 28.65 7.86 14.06
C THR A 453 27.51 7.33 14.92
N VAL A 454 26.97 8.19 15.80
CA VAL A 454 25.93 7.81 16.75
C VAL A 454 24.61 8.46 16.33
N VAL A 455 23.66 7.61 15.96
CA VAL A 455 22.30 7.98 15.58
C VAL A 455 21.35 7.50 16.68
N LEU A 456 20.35 8.31 16.98
CA LEU A 456 19.32 8.03 17.94
C LEU A 456 17.98 7.94 17.22
N ASP A 457 17.29 6.81 17.37
CA ASP A 457 15.94 6.59 16.84
C ASP A 457 14.98 6.34 18.00
N SER A 458 14.07 7.27 18.23
CA SER A 458 13.13 7.17 19.36
C SER A 458 11.78 7.80 19.05
N GLY A 459 10.77 7.51 19.88
CA GLY A 459 9.44 8.10 19.74
C GLY A 459 9.36 9.49 20.36
N ASP A 460 8.37 10.27 19.89
CA ASP A 460 7.92 11.52 20.50
C ASP A 460 7.72 11.40 22.02
N GLY A 461 6.98 10.39 22.47
CA GLY A 461 6.69 10.20 23.88
C GLY A 461 7.89 9.81 24.73
N ASP A 462 8.82 9.05 24.16
CA ASP A 462 10.08 8.68 24.81
C ASP A 462 10.98 9.90 24.98
N THR A 463 11.14 10.69 23.91
CA THR A 463 12.09 11.80 23.85
C THR A 463 11.54 13.09 24.46
N TYR A 464 10.33 13.47 24.07
CA TYR A 464 9.68 14.73 24.47
C TYR A 464 8.84 14.60 25.73
N GLY A 465 8.58 13.37 26.19
CA GLY A 465 7.88 13.10 27.45
C GLY A 465 8.88 12.88 28.58
N ILE A 466 9.13 11.60 28.90
CA ILE A 466 10.03 11.21 30.00
C ILE A 466 11.51 11.61 29.75
N GLY A 467 11.91 11.76 28.49
CA GLY A 467 13.26 12.11 28.07
C GLY A 467 13.56 13.62 27.99
N VAL A 468 12.57 14.49 28.19
CA VAL A 468 12.68 15.92 27.83
C VAL A 468 13.82 16.66 28.55
N GLY A 469 14.13 16.27 29.79
CA GLY A 469 15.25 16.84 30.54
C GLY A 469 16.61 16.52 29.90
N HIS A 470 16.77 15.32 29.33
CA HIS A 470 17.97 14.94 28.60
C HIS A 470 18.01 15.61 27.23
N PHE A 471 16.86 15.73 26.56
CA PHE A 471 16.73 16.46 25.29
C PHE A 471 17.22 17.91 25.40
N ILE A 472 16.83 18.63 26.45
CA ILE A 472 17.30 20.00 26.70
C ILE A 472 18.79 20.01 27.12
N SER A 473 19.21 19.05 27.93
CA SER A 473 20.60 18.99 28.40
C SER A 473 21.60 18.71 27.28
N ALA A 474 21.24 17.89 26.29
CA ALA A 474 22.07 17.61 25.12
C ALA A 474 22.38 18.86 24.31
N ALA A 475 21.39 19.75 24.13
CA ALA A 475 21.55 21.02 23.42
C ALA A 475 22.71 21.87 23.98
N ARG A 476 22.82 21.92 25.31
CA ARG A 476 23.88 22.69 25.99
C ARG A 476 25.27 22.10 25.75
N ARG A 477 25.36 20.78 25.57
CA ARG A 477 26.64 20.12 25.29
C ARG A 477 27.02 20.24 23.82
N ASN A 478 26.04 20.19 22.91
CA ASN A 478 26.27 20.08 21.47
C ASN A 478 27.16 18.88 21.13
N THR A 479 26.93 17.74 21.80
CA THR A 479 27.60 16.48 21.49
C THR A 479 27.22 16.04 20.07
N ASP A 480 28.15 15.49 19.30
CA ASP A 480 27.95 15.12 17.91
C ASP A 480 27.14 13.80 17.76
N ILE A 481 25.84 13.91 18.04
CA ILE A 481 24.83 12.82 17.96
C ILE A 481 23.63 13.29 17.13
N LYS A 482 22.96 12.36 16.44
CA LYS A 482 21.83 12.67 15.53
C LYS A 482 20.53 12.12 16.08
N LEU A 483 19.51 12.95 16.25
CA LEU A 483 18.22 12.56 16.82
C LEU A 483 17.17 12.50 15.72
N PHE A 484 16.72 11.29 15.40
CA PHE A 484 15.63 11.02 14.48
C PHE A 484 14.41 10.61 15.30
N ILE A 485 13.46 11.54 15.46
CA ILE A 485 12.33 11.37 16.38
C ILE A 485 11.07 11.04 15.60
N HIS A 486 10.41 9.97 15.98
CA HIS A 486 9.23 9.44 15.31
C HIS A 486 7.99 10.03 15.99
N ASP A 487 7.41 11.08 15.38
CA ASP A 487 6.25 11.80 15.91
C ASP A 487 4.95 11.28 15.30
N ASN A 488 4.19 10.53 16.09
CA ASN A 488 2.87 10.02 15.72
C ASN A 488 1.75 10.52 16.63
N GLY A 489 2.04 11.42 17.57
CA GLY A 489 1.09 11.93 18.55
C GLY A 489 0.62 10.93 19.60
N VAL A 490 1.14 9.70 19.67
CA VAL A 490 0.63 8.66 20.58
C VAL A 490 1.69 7.67 21.09
N TYR A 491 1.53 7.20 22.33
CA TYR A 491 2.26 6.06 22.86
C TYR A 491 1.72 4.73 22.32
N SER A 492 2.03 4.41 21.06
CA SER A 492 1.45 3.25 20.35
C SER A 492 1.68 1.92 21.05
N LEU A 493 2.89 1.67 21.56
CA LEU A 493 3.24 0.40 22.19
C LEU A 493 2.40 0.12 23.46
N THR A 494 2.01 1.18 24.19
CA THR A 494 1.22 1.09 25.43
C THR A 494 -0.28 1.26 25.19
N LYS A 495 -0.74 1.10 23.94
CA LYS A 495 -2.15 1.18 23.50
C LYS A 495 -2.67 2.61 23.22
N GLY A 496 -1.80 3.53 22.85
CA GLY A 496 -2.17 4.78 22.17
C GLY A 496 -2.59 5.93 23.08
N GLN A 497 -2.01 6.06 24.27
CA GLN A 497 -2.20 7.26 25.10
C GLN A 497 -1.64 8.50 24.37
N ALA A 498 -2.13 9.69 24.70
CA ALA A 498 -1.66 10.94 24.09
C ALA A 498 -0.17 11.14 24.36
N SER A 499 0.64 11.34 23.31
CA SER A 499 2.02 11.76 23.46
C SER A 499 2.08 13.29 23.71
N PRO A 500 3.25 13.85 24.06
CA PRO A 500 3.43 15.29 24.29
C PRO A 500 3.17 16.18 23.07
N THR A 501 3.18 15.62 21.86
CA THR A 501 2.98 16.36 20.60
C THR A 501 1.52 16.41 20.16
N LEU A 502 0.64 15.62 20.78
CA LEU A 502 -0.78 15.62 20.46
C LEU A 502 -1.47 16.91 20.93
N PRO A 503 -2.16 17.66 20.04
CA PRO A 503 -2.84 18.91 20.44
C PRO A 503 -3.92 18.72 21.50
N GLU A 504 -4.14 19.77 22.31
CA GLU A 504 -5.23 19.83 23.27
C GLU A 504 -6.58 19.72 22.54
N GLY A 505 -7.56 19.07 23.16
CA GLY A 505 -8.89 18.88 22.59
C GLY A 505 -8.98 17.80 21.52
N ARG A 506 -7.85 17.30 21.00
CA ARG A 506 -7.83 16.16 20.05
C ARG A 506 -8.23 14.87 20.76
N LYS A 507 -9.06 14.06 20.11
CA LYS A 507 -9.52 12.77 20.62
C LYS A 507 -9.24 11.66 19.61
N THR A 508 -8.09 11.01 19.75
CA THR A 508 -7.73 9.83 18.94
C THR A 508 -8.57 8.61 19.32
N LYS A 509 -8.52 7.55 18.51
CA LYS A 509 -9.32 6.32 18.70
C LYS A 509 -9.12 5.71 20.09
N SER A 510 -7.91 5.76 20.62
CA SER A 510 -7.49 5.17 21.89
C SER A 510 -7.84 6.01 23.11
N LEU A 511 -8.14 7.29 22.95
CA LEU A 511 -8.43 8.18 24.07
C LEU A 511 -9.90 8.10 24.51
N PRO A 512 -10.19 7.87 25.80
CA PRO A 512 -11.57 7.81 26.30
C PRO A 512 -12.26 9.18 26.24
N ALA A 513 -11.49 10.26 26.42
CA ALA A 513 -11.91 11.66 26.38
C ALA A 513 -10.86 12.48 25.61
N PRO A 514 -11.21 13.69 25.10
CA PRO A 514 -10.24 14.59 24.48
C PRO A 514 -8.98 14.81 25.32
N ASN A 515 -7.83 14.95 24.67
CA ASN A 515 -6.59 15.29 25.32
C ASN A 515 -6.73 16.62 26.08
N ILE A 516 -6.27 16.66 27.32
CA ILE A 516 -6.36 17.83 28.19
C ILE A 516 -5.04 18.59 28.29
N ASN A 517 -3.97 18.06 27.69
CA ASN A 517 -2.65 18.66 27.75
C ASN A 517 -2.40 19.49 26.48
N GLY A 518 -1.78 20.66 26.64
CA GLY A 518 -1.25 21.42 25.51
C GLY A 518 -0.14 20.66 24.79
N ALA A 519 -0.10 20.77 23.46
CA ALA A 519 0.98 20.19 22.67
C ALA A 519 2.29 20.95 22.86
N LEU A 520 3.38 20.20 22.99
CA LEU A 520 4.72 20.72 22.88
C LEU A 520 5.07 20.90 21.40
N ASN A 521 5.66 22.05 21.04
CA ASN A 521 6.35 22.20 19.75
C ASN A 521 7.84 21.83 19.94
N PRO A 522 8.26 20.61 19.54
CA PRO A 522 9.61 20.13 19.82
C PRO A 522 10.70 20.91 19.08
N LEU A 523 10.42 21.40 17.86
CA LEU A 523 11.39 22.17 17.08
C LEU A 523 11.67 23.54 17.71
N SER A 524 10.62 24.25 18.13
CA SER A 524 10.78 25.53 18.83
C SER A 524 11.53 25.36 20.14
N LEU A 525 11.23 24.29 20.89
CA LEU A 525 11.98 23.93 22.10
C LEU A 525 13.46 23.64 21.79
N ALA A 526 13.74 22.90 20.72
CA ALA A 526 15.11 22.59 20.30
C ALA A 526 15.92 23.85 20.00
N ILE A 527 15.37 24.76 19.19
CA ILE A 527 16.03 26.01 18.81
C ILE A 527 16.33 26.87 20.05
N MET A 528 15.37 26.97 20.97
CA MET A 528 15.52 27.70 22.23
C MET A 528 16.49 27.04 23.21
N ALA A 529 16.53 25.71 23.25
CA ALA A 529 17.48 24.96 24.08
C ALA A 529 18.92 25.07 23.56
N GLY A 530 19.11 25.35 22.27
CA GLY A 530 20.43 25.56 21.65
C GLY A 530 20.85 24.48 20.65
N TYR A 531 19.91 23.77 20.02
CA TYR A 531 20.23 22.87 18.91
C TYR A 531 20.75 23.68 17.70
N ASN A 532 21.76 23.11 17.02
CA ASN A 532 22.44 23.74 15.89
C ASN A 532 21.98 23.22 14.53
N PHE A 533 21.24 22.11 14.48
CA PHE A 533 20.52 21.65 13.30
C PHE A 533 19.12 21.19 13.71
N VAL A 534 18.09 21.77 13.11
CA VAL A 534 16.68 21.47 13.40
C VAL A 534 15.90 21.35 12.09
N ALA A 535 15.32 20.19 11.85
CA ALA A 535 14.55 19.88 10.66
C ALA A 535 13.26 19.12 10.99
N ARG A 536 12.26 19.21 10.10
CA ARG A 536 11.07 18.35 10.10
C ARG A 536 10.94 17.65 8.76
N SER A 537 10.49 16.40 8.75
CA SER A 537 10.14 15.66 7.54
C SER A 537 8.98 14.69 7.81
N GLN A 538 8.66 13.82 6.85
CA GLN A 538 7.55 12.87 6.95
C GLN A 538 7.93 11.45 6.50
N SER A 539 7.32 10.45 7.14
CA SER A 539 7.62 9.03 6.87
C SER A 539 7.22 8.58 5.46
N TYR A 540 6.24 9.24 4.82
CA TYR A 540 5.75 8.89 3.47
C TYR A 540 6.61 9.45 2.32
N LYS A 541 7.53 10.38 2.58
CA LYS A 541 8.47 10.91 1.57
C LYS A 541 9.88 10.39 1.82
N VAL A 542 10.07 9.08 1.65
CA VAL A 542 11.30 8.35 2.02
C VAL A 542 12.58 8.97 1.47
N ASN A 543 12.57 9.41 0.21
CA ASN A 543 13.75 10.01 -0.41
C ASN A 543 14.10 11.37 0.20
N GLU A 544 13.10 12.26 0.38
CA GLU A 544 13.29 13.58 1.01
C GLU A 544 13.74 13.42 2.47
N LEU A 545 13.12 12.50 3.21
CA LEU A 545 13.51 12.16 4.58
C LEU A 545 14.96 11.65 4.63
N SER A 546 15.34 10.74 3.72
CA SER A 546 16.70 10.23 3.61
C SER A 546 17.71 11.34 3.31
N ASP A 547 17.39 12.30 2.43
CA ASP A 547 18.28 13.40 2.09
C ASP A 547 18.49 14.36 3.27
N ILE A 548 17.43 14.66 4.04
CA ILE A 548 17.53 15.43 5.27
C ILE A 548 18.36 14.68 6.33
N MET A 549 18.17 13.37 6.49
CA MET A 549 18.97 12.54 7.39
C MET A 549 20.46 12.54 7.01
N VAL A 550 20.80 12.51 5.72
CA VAL A 550 22.19 12.62 5.26
C VAL A 550 22.80 13.97 5.68
N LYS A 551 22.08 15.07 5.48
CA LYS A 551 22.53 16.40 5.93
C LYS A 551 22.71 16.45 7.45
N ALA A 552 21.76 15.90 8.21
CA ALA A 552 21.88 15.81 9.66
C ALA A 552 23.12 14.99 10.09
N ILE A 553 23.37 13.84 9.45
CA ILE A 553 24.55 12.99 9.69
C ILE A 553 25.85 13.75 9.41
N GLN A 554 25.89 14.55 8.36
CA GLN A 554 27.07 15.33 7.96
C GLN A 554 27.30 16.58 8.81
N HIS A 555 26.24 17.14 9.41
CA HIS A 555 26.34 18.28 10.30
C HIS A 555 27.26 17.98 11.49
N LYS A 556 28.16 18.89 11.86
CA LYS A 556 29.03 18.72 13.03
C LYS A 556 28.28 19.16 14.30
N GLY A 557 27.99 18.23 15.22
CA GLY A 557 27.28 18.53 16.47
C GLY A 557 25.87 17.95 16.52
N LEU A 558 25.06 18.47 17.44
CA LEU A 558 23.75 17.94 17.75
C LEU A 558 22.71 18.31 16.68
N ALA A 559 22.15 17.30 16.02
CA ALA A 559 21.12 17.48 14.99
C ALA A 559 19.80 16.82 15.37
N LEU A 560 18.69 17.52 15.13
CA LEU A 560 17.33 17.02 15.30
C LEU A 560 16.62 16.94 13.95
N VAL A 561 16.06 15.78 13.66
CA VAL A 561 15.05 15.57 12.61
C VAL A 561 13.79 15.04 13.27
N ASP A 562 12.77 15.88 13.33
CA ASP A 562 11.42 15.51 13.78
C ASP A 562 10.65 14.91 12.59
N ILE A 563 10.19 13.66 12.73
CA ILE A 563 9.62 12.88 11.63
C ILE A 563 8.15 12.65 11.90
N MET A 564 7.33 13.42 11.19
CA MET A 564 5.89 13.23 11.18
C MET A 564 5.57 11.86 10.58
N GLN A 565 5.03 10.95 11.40
CA GLN A 565 4.72 9.59 10.99
C GLN A 565 3.26 9.23 11.28
N GLY A 566 2.68 8.43 10.40
CA GLY A 566 1.32 7.96 10.61
C GLY A 566 1.21 6.78 11.57
N CYS A 567 0.22 6.77 12.46
CA CYS A 567 -0.11 5.61 13.30
C CYS A 567 -1.54 5.10 13.03
N PRO A 568 -1.74 4.21 12.04
CA PRO A 568 -3.07 3.75 11.64
C PRO A 568 -3.82 2.96 12.71
N THR A 569 -3.13 2.41 13.70
CA THR A 569 -3.77 1.63 14.78
C THR A 569 -4.51 2.50 15.78
N TYR A 570 -3.94 3.67 16.14
CA TYR A 570 -4.39 4.46 17.30
C TYR A 570 -4.70 5.91 16.97
N ASN A 571 -3.98 6.51 16.01
CA ASN A 571 -4.15 7.91 15.66
C ASN A 571 -4.69 8.04 14.22
N GLU A 572 -6.02 7.94 14.09
CA GLU A 572 -6.73 7.89 12.80
C GLU A 572 -6.61 9.18 11.96
N GLU A 573 -6.22 10.31 12.57
CA GLU A 573 -6.00 11.58 11.86
C GLU A 573 -4.69 11.55 11.04
N PHE A 574 -3.62 10.96 11.58
CA PHE A 574 -2.32 10.81 10.90
C PHE A 574 -2.23 9.47 10.15
N THR A 575 -3.09 9.20 9.17
CA THR A 575 -3.16 7.82 8.59
C THR A 575 -2.98 7.68 7.10
N SER A 576 -3.05 8.75 6.33
CA SER A 576 -2.88 8.68 4.88
C SER A 576 -1.78 9.61 4.40
N ALA A 577 -1.01 9.17 3.39
CA ALA A 577 -0.09 10.05 2.68
C ALA A 577 -0.82 11.29 2.13
N SER A 578 -2.10 11.15 1.75
CA SER A 578 -2.96 12.27 1.36
C SER A 578 -3.10 13.33 2.47
N TRP A 579 -3.32 12.92 3.72
CA TRP A 579 -3.35 13.85 4.85
C TRP A 579 -2.00 14.56 4.99
N PHE A 580 -0.90 13.82 5.02
CA PHE A 580 0.43 14.43 5.15
C PHE A 580 0.75 15.38 3.98
N ASN A 581 0.42 15.03 2.74
CA ASN A 581 0.65 15.90 1.57
C ASN A 581 -0.23 17.16 1.55
N THR A 582 -1.39 17.11 2.21
CA THR A 582 -2.31 18.27 2.28
C THR A 582 -1.89 19.24 3.39
N HIS A 583 -1.44 18.70 4.53
CA HIS A 583 -1.18 19.48 5.74
C HIS A 583 0.32 19.77 5.99
N LEU A 584 1.23 19.02 5.37
CA LEU A 584 2.67 19.31 5.36
C LEU A 584 3.12 19.89 4.02
N LYS A 585 3.63 21.11 4.06
CA LYS A 585 4.18 21.81 2.90
C LYS A 585 5.69 21.91 3.03
N SER A 586 6.43 21.89 1.92
CA SER A 586 7.84 22.25 1.98
C SER A 586 7.98 23.71 2.42
N LEU A 587 9.05 24.03 3.15
CA LEU A 587 9.40 25.41 3.45
C LEU A 587 9.44 26.26 2.16
N PRO A 588 9.04 27.55 2.22
CA PRO A 588 9.09 28.44 1.06
C PRO A 588 10.48 28.49 0.43
N GLN A 589 10.54 28.68 -0.89
CA GLN A 589 11.81 28.64 -1.62
C GLN A 589 12.77 29.77 -1.17
N GLU A 590 12.22 30.89 -0.73
CA GLU A 590 12.92 32.04 -0.17
C GLU A 590 13.32 31.89 1.31
N TYR A 591 12.89 30.81 1.97
CA TYR A 591 13.22 30.58 3.37
C TYR A 591 14.71 30.23 3.51
N ASP A 592 15.42 31.01 4.34
CA ASP A 592 16.84 30.82 4.61
C ASP A 592 17.08 30.66 6.11
N GLY A 593 17.18 29.40 6.55
CA GLY A 593 17.51 29.01 7.92
C GLY A 593 19.01 28.76 8.18
N TYR A 594 19.86 28.93 7.17
CA TYR A 594 21.29 28.63 7.25
C TYR A 594 22.07 29.85 7.78
N VAL A 595 22.94 29.63 8.76
CA VAL A 595 23.86 30.65 9.30
C VAL A 595 25.16 30.60 8.50
N LYS A 596 25.55 31.73 7.90
CA LYS A 596 26.78 31.83 7.10
C LYS A 596 28.02 31.99 7.97
N ASP A 597 27.95 32.81 9.02
CA ASP A 597 29.02 32.97 10.00
C ASP A 597 28.57 32.47 11.38
N PRO A 598 28.98 31.25 11.79
CA PRO A 598 28.63 30.67 13.10
C PRO A 598 29.07 31.51 14.31
N LEU A 599 30.06 32.39 14.14
CA LEU A 599 30.55 33.27 15.20
C LEU A 599 29.78 34.59 15.28
N ASN A 600 29.01 34.93 14.25
CA ASN A 600 28.15 36.11 14.24
C ASN A 600 26.87 35.87 15.03
N LYS A 601 26.91 36.23 16.32
CA LYS A 601 25.76 36.08 17.23
C LYS A 601 24.49 36.79 16.77
N GLU A 602 24.62 37.91 16.06
CA GLU A 602 23.45 38.64 15.55
C GLU A 602 22.77 37.85 14.43
N GLU A 603 23.55 37.31 13.48
CA GLU A 603 23.03 36.44 12.42
C GLU A 603 22.39 35.18 13.01
N VAL A 604 23.10 34.49 13.92
CA VAL A 604 22.58 33.29 14.59
C VAL A 604 21.25 33.58 15.27
N ASN A 605 21.16 34.66 16.06
CA ASN A 605 19.94 35.02 16.75
C ASN A 605 18.81 35.38 15.77
N GLN A 606 19.11 36.10 14.70
CA GLN A 606 18.13 36.44 13.68
C GLN A 606 17.58 35.19 12.98
N LYS A 607 18.43 34.23 12.64
CA LYS A 607 18.02 32.96 12.03
C LYS A 607 17.17 32.10 12.98
N LYS A 608 17.52 32.07 14.27
CA LYS A 608 16.68 31.42 15.30
C LYS A 608 15.31 32.06 15.43
N ILE A 609 15.23 33.39 15.46
CA ILE A 609 13.97 34.13 15.52
C ILE A 609 13.11 33.82 14.28
N ASN A 610 13.71 33.83 13.09
CA ASN A 610 12.99 33.50 11.85
C ASN A 610 12.42 32.08 11.87
N ALA A 611 13.22 31.11 12.33
CA ALA A 611 12.78 29.72 12.46
C ALA A 611 11.64 29.55 13.46
N ILE A 612 11.72 30.21 14.62
CA ILE A 612 10.65 30.17 15.62
C ILE A 612 9.38 30.87 15.11
N ASN A 613 9.50 32.03 14.46
CA ASN A 613 8.36 32.71 13.87
C ASN A 613 7.66 31.84 12.83
N MET A 614 8.42 31.13 11.99
CA MET A 614 7.87 30.16 11.05
C MET A 614 7.10 29.06 11.79
N LEU A 615 7.72 28.41 12.78
CA LEU A 615 7.12 27.32 13.56
C LEU A 615 5.91 27.75 14.39
N LEU A 616 5.88 28.98 14.89
CA LEU A 616 4.75 29.54 15.64
C LEU A 616 3.60 30.01 14.73
N SER A 617 3.87 30.21 13.43
CA SER A 617 2.83 30.50 12.44
C SER A 617 2.08 29.24 11.96
N GLU A 618 2.60 28.06 12.30
CA GLU A 618 1.97 26.78 11.98
C GLU A 618 0.73 26.53 12.85
N ASP A 619 -0.22 25.78 12.29
CA ASP A 619 -1.32 25.18 13.04
C ASP A 619 -1.39 23.67 12.72
N ALA A 620 -2.36 22.97 13.31
CA ALA A 620 -2.49 21.53 13.15
C ALA A 620 -2.77 21.08 11.71
N ASP A 621 -3.22 21.99 10.84
CA ASP A 621 -3.61 21.73 9.47
C ASP A 621 -2.63 22.36 8.44
N ASN A 622 -1.65 23.14 8.89
CA ASN A 622 -0.68 23.83 8.06
C ASN A 622 0.70 23.87 8.73
N MET A 623 1.48 22.81 8.49
CA MET A 623 2.84 22.62 9.00
C MET A 623 3.84 22.57 7.84
N HIS A 624 5.12 22.82 8.14
CA HIS A 624 6.18 22.80 7.14
C HIS A 624 7.18 21.65 7.33
N THR A 625 7.77 21.18 6.23
CA THR A 625 8.91 20.24 6.17
C THR A 625 10.13 20.91 5.55
N GLY A 626 11.31 20.49 5.99
CA GLY A 626 12.60 21.02 5.59
C GLY A 626 13.50 21.29 6.79
N ILE A 627 14.62 21.97 6.52
CA ILE A 627 15.59 22.38 7.54
C ILE A 627 15.23 23.81 7.98
N PHE A 628 14.80 23.94 9.22
CA PHE A 628 14.36 25.23 9.79
C PHE A 628 15.56 26.06 10.24
N PHE A 629 16.57 25.43 10.82
CA PHE A 629 17.74 26.11 11.36
C PHE A 629 18.97 25.23 11.20
N GLU A 630 20.05 25.81 10.70
CA GLU A 630 21.35 25.14 10.55
C GLU A 630 22.48 26.13 10.84
N ASN A 631 23.32 25.80 11.82
CA ASN A 631 24.47 26.56 12.26
C ASN A 631 25.65 25.63 12.49
N GLU A 632 26.68 25.67 11.64
CA GLU A 632 27.88 24.86 11.80
C GLU A 632 28.77 25.41 12.93
N ASP A 633 28.28 25.35 14.18
CA ASP A 633 29.04 25.71 15.36
C ASP A 633 30.28 24.82 15.47
N PRO A 634 31.50 25.38 15.40
CA PRO A 634 32.71 24.59 15.39
C PRO A 634 33.04 23.96 16.76
N ASP A 635 32.33 24.30 17.85
CA ASP A 635 32.67 23.91 19.22
C ASP A 635 31.70 22.87 19.80
N THR A 636 31.87 21.60 19.42
CA THR A 636 31.13 20.48 20.02
C THR A 636 31.64 20.15 21.42
N PHE A 637 30.93 19.31 22.16
CA PHE A 637 31.38 18.91 23.50
C PHE A 637 32.74 18.18 23.47
N GLU A 638 32.95 17.37 22.44
CA GLU A 638 34.21 16.68 22.15
C GLU A 638 35.35 17.67 21.95
N ASP A 639 35.15 18.73 21.14
CA ASP A 639 36.16 19.77 20.92
C ASP A 639 36.51 20.48 22.23
N ARG A 640 35.51 20.78 23.07
CA ARG A 640 35.70 21.42 24.38
C ARG A 640 36.52 20.54 25.33
N LEU A 641 36.32 19.23 25.31
CA LEU A 641 37.10 18.27 26.10
C LEU A 641 38.54 18.15 25.59
N GLN A 642 38.73 18.10 24.27
CA GLN A 642 40.06 18.08 23.65
C GLN A 642 40.85 19.35 23.98
N LYS A 643 40.22 20.53 23.97
CA LYS A 643 40.83 21.81 24.42
C LYS A 643 41.28 21.79 25.88
N ARG A 644 40.73 20.87 26.70
CA ARG A 644 41.15 20.62 28.10
C ARG A 644 42.17 19.49 28.24
N ASN A 645 42.77 19.04 27.13
CA ASN A 645 43.71 17.92 27.06
C ASN A 645 43.14 16.60 27.61
N MET A 646 41.81 16.39 27.50
CA MET A 646 41.18 15.14 27.89
C MET A 646 41.13 14.20 26.68
N ALA A 647 41.96 13.16 26.69
CA ALA A 647 41.93 12.11 25.67
C ALA A 647 40.65 11.27 25.77
N PRO A 648 40.05 10.84 24.64
CA PRO A 648 38.88 9.96 24.66
C PRO A 648 39.14 8.69 25.48
N PRO A 649 38.24 8.27 26.39
CA PRO A 649 38.46 7.11 27.26
C PRO A 649 38.90 5.83 26.55
N LEU A 650 38.31 5.48 25.40
CA LEU A 650 38.67 4.25 24.67
C LEU A 650 40.04 4.30 23.96
N SER A 651 40.65 5.49 23.83
CA SER A 651 41.99 5.64 23.27
C SER A 651 43.11 5.44 24.30
N GLN A 652 42.77 5.41 25.59
CA GLN A 652 43.74 5.34 26.67
C GLN A 652 44.14 3.89 26.97
N LYS A 653 45.45 3.65 27.13
CA LYS A 653 45.95 2.39 27.69
C LYS A 653 45.74 2.44 29.21
N ILE A 654 45.07 1.44 29.77
CA ILE A 654 44.76 1.37 31.21
C ILE A 654 45.58 0.32 31.96
N SER A 655 46.18 -0.62 31.24
CA SER A 655 47.02 -1.67 31.83
C SER A 655 48.26 -1.98 30.98
N ASP A 656 49.29 -2.51 31.62
CA ASP A 656 50.45 -3.09 30.95
C ASP A 656 50.11 -4.48 30.36
N GLU A 657 51.11 -5.13 29.76
CA GLU A 657 50.98 -6.46 29.16
C GLU A 657 50.73 -7.58 30.19
N ASN A 658 50.99 -7.32 31.47
CA ASN A 658 50.79 -8.24 32.57
C ASN A 658 49.45 -7.99 33.31
N GLY A 659 48.67 -7.01 32.88
CA GLY A 659 47.39 -6.63 33.48
C GLY A 659 47.49 -5.69 34.68
N ASN A 660 48.67 -5.13 34.97
CA ASN A 660 48.83 -4.13 36.03
C ASN A 660 48.34 -2.76 35.57
N SER A 661 47.69 -2.01 36.46
CA SER A 661 47.29 -0.62 36.19
C SER A 661 48.51 0.25 35.88
N ILE A 662 48.44 1.04 34.81
CA ILE A 662 49.47 2.04 34.48
C ILE A 662 49.08 3.47 34.92
N THR A 663 47.93 3.61 35.56
CA THR A 663 47.48 4.89 36.12
C THR A 663 48.32 5.23 37.35
N ASP A 664 49.15 6.26 37.23
CA ASP A 664 49.91 6.78 38.36
C ASP A 664 49.00 7.59 39.30
N ILE A 665 48.78 7.04 40.50
CA ILE A 665 48.03 7.70 41.57
C ILE A 665 48.94 8.24 42.69
N GLU A 666 50.27 8.12 42.58
CA GLU A 666 51.20 8.64 43.59
C GLU A 666 50.99 10.12 43.88
N PRO A 667 50.76 11.02 42.89
CA PRO A 667 50.51 12.43 43.19
C PRO A 667 49.27 12.64 44.07
N LEU A 668 48.23 11.82 43.86
CA LEU A 668 47.02 11.86 44.66
C LEU A 668 47.31 11.35 46.08
N LEU A 669 48.04 10.25 46.22
CA LEU A 669 48.39 9.71 47.54
C LEU A 669 49.27 10.69 48.34
N LYS A 670 50.29 11.29 47.70
CA LYS A 670 51.15 12.32 48.32
C LYS A 670 50.36 13.55 48.78
N SER A 671 49.28 13.91 48.07
CA SER A 671 48.42 15.04 48.48
C SER A 671 47.57 14.76 49.73
N LEU A 672 47.43 13.48 50.11
CA LEU A 672 46.65 13.03 51.26
C LEU A 672 47.53 12.74 52.49
N GLU A 673 48.85 12.72 52.32
CA GLU A 673 49.80 12.63 53.44
C GLU A 673 49.82 13.98 54.17
N VAL A 674 49.17 14.02 55.34
CA VAL A 674 49.10 15.18 56.26
C VAL A 674 50.37 15.30 57.10
#